data_AF-K9V1S5-F1
#
_entry.id   AF-K9V1S5-F1
#
_cell.length_a   1.000
_cell.length_b   1.000
_cell.length_c   1.000
_cell.angle_alpha   90.00
_cell.angle_beta   90.00
_cell.angle_gamma   90.00
#
_symmetry.space_group_name_H-M   'P 1'
#
loop_
_entity.id
_entity.type
_entity.pdbx_description
1 polymer ?
#
loop_
_entity_poly.entity_id
_entity_poly.type
_entity_poly.pdbx_seq_one_letter_code
_entity_poly.pdbx_strand_id
1 'polypeptide(L)'
;MANTIKLTELGRYTTGVFNQGAAEISAYDPTSKRLFIVNAQAATIDIIDLSDPTSPSKISQIVVGSLGAVANSVAVKNGTLAVAVEAVDKTNPGKVVFYDTNGTYLKDVQVGSLPDMLTFTPDGSKVLIANEGEPGTIDPEGSISVIDLSGGISNLTQANVATAGFTSFNGLETQLRADGVRIFAGRTAAQDLEPEYIAVSPDGQTAYVTLQENNTVAVVDIATATVTSLQPLGLKDHSLVGNGLDASDRDSAININTQPVSGMYMPDAIATFSANGQNYYVTANEGDDRGENVSMRNLTLDPTVFPDAATLKLDANLGRLSVSSIDGDTDGDGDYDKLYAYGTRSFSIRDSQGNLVYDSGDDFEQITAQLFPTNFNASNDNNTFDNRSDNKGPEPEGIAVGKIGDRTYGFIGLERIGGVMVYDITNPASPQFVQYLNNRDFSQNVQLAAAGDLGPEGLTFVSAADSPTGLPLLVVTNEISGSTTTYAIAPNDTNGIVGTQQGETLNGSNQIDFINGLGGNDSIFGGNGNDVIYGGSGNDTITGNSGNDLLFGESGANNISGGDGNDIIYGGADSDTISGGSGNDTLFGGAGDDVLTGGDGADTLTGGAGNDNLTGGSGADILTGGDGADILTGGDGADNLTGGAGNDNLTGGSGADTLTGGDGDDVLTGGDGVDILTGGSGADILTGGSGADILTGGAGNDTMSGESGSDTFIFASVFGSDRINGFGNNADKIDLTAFATSFGSLTVTQNGANTDISSSLFGTDTITLANFTATNVDATDFIF
;
A
#
# COMPACT_ATOMS: atom_id res chain seq x y z
N MET A 1 -4.18 2.37 33.42
CA MET A 1 -4.38 3.32 32.30
C MET A 1 -4.21 2.48 31.06
N ALA A 2 -5.16 2.56 30.12
CA ALA A 2 -5.28 1.57 29.06
C ALA A 2 -4.06 1.65 28.12
N ASN A 3 -3.51 0.50 27.74
CA ASN A 3 -2.57 0.35 26.63
C ASN A 3 -3.30 0.75 25.34
N THR A 4 -3.43 2.05 25.10
CA THR A 4 -3.95 2.62 23.85
C THR A 4 -2.87 2.55 22.78
N ILE A 5 -3.23 2.73 21.50
CA ILE A 5 -2.29 2.85 20.39
C ILE A 5 -2.31 4.27 19.84
N LYS A 6 -1.24 4.69 19.17
CA LYS A 6 -1.11 5.95 18.43
C LYS A 6 -0.74 5.61 16.98
N LEU A 7 -1.34 6.35 16.05
CA LEU A 7 -0.93 6.32 14.64
C LEU A 7 0.02 7.49 14.40
N THR A 8 1.17 7.23 13.82
CA THR A 8 2.18 8.22 13.45
C THR A 8 2.41 8.13 11.95
N GLU A 9 2.24 9.24 11.22
CA GLU A 9 2.51 9.29 9.79
C GLU A 9 4.00 9.02 9.54
N LEU A 10 4.30 8.08 8.66
CA LEU A 10 5.67 7.78 8.22
C LEU A 10 5.97 8.47 6.89
N GLY A 11 5.12 8.24 5.90
CA GLY A 11 5.35 8.69 4.53
C GLY A 11 4.07 8.71 3.71
N ARG A 12 4.12 9.41 2.57
CA ARG A 12 2.98 9.60 1.69
C ARG A 12 3.37 9.52 0.23
N TYR A 13 2.65 8.69 -0.52
CA TYR A 13 2.67 8.67 -1.97
C TYR A 13 1.50 9.51 -2.51
N THR A 14 1.68 10.19 -3.64
CA THR A 14 0.58 10.89 -4.33
C THR A 14 0.64 10.64 -5.82
N THR A 15 -0.51 10.45 -6.45
CA THR A 15 -0.60 10.30 -7.92
C THR A 15 -0.42 11.62 -8.66
N GLY A 16 -0.52 12.75 -7.94
CA GLY A 16 -0.52 14.10 -8.50
C GLY A 16 -1.86 14.50 -9.12
N VAL A 17 -2.89 13.66 -9.03
CA VAL A 17 -4.25 13.95 -9.52
C VAL A 17 -5.22 14.06 -8.35
N PHE A 18 -5.96 15.18 -8.30
CA PHE A 18 -6.95 15.49 -7.26
C PHE A 18 -8.35 15.37 -7.86
N ASN A 19 -8.94 14.19 -7.75
CA ASN A 19 -10.26 13.87 -8.29
C ASN A 19 -10.71 12.47 -7.81
N GLN A 20 -12.00 12.17 -7.85
CA GLN A 20 -12.54 10.84 -7.52
C GLN A 20 -11.85 9.70 -8.26
N GLY A 21 -11.64 8.59 -7.56
CA GLY A 21 -11.01 7.38 -8.08
C GLY A 21 -9.51 7.49 -8.41
N ALA A 22 -8.80 8.47 -7.83
CA ALA A 22 -7.37 8.63 -8.06
C ALA A 22 -6.49 7.69 -7.21
N ALA A 23 -7.00 7.21 -6.08
CA ALA A 23 -6.37 6.19 -5.24
C ALA A 23 -7.44 5.46 -4.39
N GLU A 24 -7.82 4.26 -4.79
CA GLU A 24 -8.91 3.48 -4.18
C GLU A 24 -8.35 2.26 -3.44
N ILE A 25 -8.97 1.08 -3.58
CA ILE A 25 -8.56 -0.14 -2.88
C ILE A 25 -7.06 -0.43 -3.05
N SER A 26 -6.42 -0.75 -1.93
CA SER A 26 -5.01 -1.14 -1.90
C SER A 26 -4.79 -2.55 -1.36
N ALA A 27 -3.66 -3.14 -1.72
CA ALA A 27 -3.24 -4.43 -1.18
C ALA A 27 -1.71 -4.46 -1.03
N TYR A 28 -1.21 -5.01 0.08
CA TYR A 28 0.22 -5.08 0.38
C TYR A 28 0.74 -6.51 0.38
N ASP A 29 1.86 -6.74 -0.31
CA ASP A 29 2.58 -8.02 -0.31
C ASP A 29 3.84 -7.96 0.57
N PRO A 30 3.90 -8.72 1.68
CA PRO A 30 5.02 -8.63 2.62
C PRO A 30 6.34 -9.18 2.11
N THR A 31 6.31 -10.09 1.13
CA THR A 31 7.54 -10.70 0.59
C THR A 31 8.26 -9.73 -0.34
N SER A 32 7.52 -9.09 -1.24
CA SER A 32 8.08 -8.10 -2.17
C SER A 32 8.15 -6.68 -1.59
N LYS A 33 7.52 -6.46 -0.41
CA LYS A 33 7.33 -5.15 0.23
C LYS A 33 6.64 -4.14 -0.70
N ARG A 34 5.73 -4.61 -1.55
CA ARG A 34 5.03 -3.78 -2.54
C ARG A 34 3.59 -3.53 -2.17
N LEU A 35 3.16 -2.30 -2.40
CA LEU A 35 1.78 -1.88 -2.28
C LEU A 35 1.18 -1.69 -3.69
N PHE A 36 0.02 -2.29 -3.92
CA PHE A 36 -0.76 -2.17 -5.15
C PHE A 36 -1.94 -1.26 -4.88
N ILE A 37 -2.15 -0.24 -5.71
CA ILE A 37 -3.21 0.76 -5.52
C ILE A 37 -4.03 0.84 -6.81
N VAL A 38 -5.35 0.70 -6.70
CA VAL A 38 -6.26 0.98 -7.82
C VAL A 38 -6.31 2.48 -8.08
N ASN A 39 -6.11 2.86 -9.33
CA ASN A 39 -6.39 4.19 -9.84
C ASN A 39 -7.42 4.04 -10.98
N ALA A 40 -8.70 3.94 -10.63
CA ALA A 40 -9.77 3.74 -11.61
C ALA A 40 -9.84 4.90 -12.61
N GLN A 41 -9.51 6.12 -12.19
CA GLN A 41 -9.46 7.26 -13.10
C GLN A 41 -8.48 7.05 -14.26
N ALA A 42 -7.28 6.52 -13.98
CA ALA A 42 -6.26 6.24 -14.98
C ALA A 42 -6.44 4.86 -15.65
N ALA A 43 -7.35 4.02 -15.14
CA ALA A 43 -7.47 2.61 -15.47
C ALA A 43 -6.13 1.86 -15.30
N THR A 44 -5.47 2.11 -14.16
CA THR A 44 -4.18 1.49 -13.80
C THR A 44 -4.18 0.92 -12.39
N ILE A 45 -3.26 -0.02 -12.15
CA ILE A 45 -2.83 -0.39 -10.80
C ILE A 45 -1.42 0.13 -10.61
N ASP A 46 -1.21 1.02 -9.65
CA ASP A 46 0.10 1.55 -9.32
C ASP A 46 0.84 0.57 -8.40
N ILE A 47 2.11 0.29 -8.71
CA ILE A 47 2.99 -0.58 -7.92
C ILE A 47 3.98 0.31 -7.19
N ILE A 48 3.81 0.41 -5.88
CA ILE A 48 4.58 1.26 -4.99
C ILE A 48 5.58 0.41 -4.21
N ASP A 49 6.83 0.87 -4.16
CA ASP A 49 7.82 0.39 -3.21
C ASP A 49 7.43 0.88 -1.81
N LEU A 50 7.23 -0.07 -0.91
CA LEU A 50 7.01 0.19 0.50
C LEU A 50 8.03 -0.59 1.34
N SER A 51 9.22 -0.87 0.80
CA SER A 51 10.36 -1.33 1.58
C SER A 51 10.83 -0.27 2.59
N ASP A 52 10.71 0.99 2.21
CA ASP A 52 10.79 2.18 3.05
C ASP A 52 9.40 2.86 3.16
N PRO A 53 8.67 2.70 4.27
CA PRO A 53 7.38 3.36 4.47
C PRO A 53 7.42 4.87 4.66
N THR A 54 8.59 5.46 4.94
CA THR A 54 8.79 6.90 5.11
C THR A 54 8.91 7.62 3.76
N SER A 55 9.36 6.91 2.73
CA SER A 55 9.50 7.42 1.36
C SER A 55 8.88 6.48 0.32
N PRO A 56 7.56 6.21 0.38
CA PRO A 56 6.90 5.34 -0.59
C PRO A 56 7.00 5.91 -2.01
N SER A 57 7.46 5.10 -2.96
CA SER A 57 7.74 5.54 -4.32
C SER A 57 7.15 4.62 -5.38
N LYS A 58 6.68 5.17 -6.50
CA LYS A 58 6.11 4.37 -7.59
C LYS A 58 7.21 3.72 -8.42
N ILE A 59 7.27 2.39 -8.40
CA ILE A 59 8.22 1.59 -9.21
C ILE A 59 7.68 1.43 -10.63
N SER A 60 6.42 1.05 -10.75
CA SER A 60 5.78 0.76 -12.05
C SER A 60 4.26 0.83 -11.97
N GLN A 61 3.57 0.49 -13.06
CA GLN A 61 2.11 0.40 -13.10
C GLN A 61 1.64 -0.67 -14.08
N ILE A 62 0.47 -1.26 -13.79
CA ILE A 62 -0.25 -2.16 -14.68
C ILE A 62 -1.35 -1.37 -15.38
N VAL A 63 -1.43 -1.45 -16.71
CA VAL A 63 -2.49 -0.80 -17.49
C VAL A 63 -3.60 -1.80 -17.81
N VAL A 64 -4.79 -1.61 -17.25
CA VAL A 64 -5.90 -2.57 -17.39
C VAL A 64 -6.87 -2.24 -18.51
N GLY A 65 -6.83 -1.03 -19.09
CA GLY A 65 -7.75 -0.60 -20.14
C GLY A 65 -7.73 -1.41 -21.45
N SER A 66 -6.74 -2.29 -21.66
CA SER A 66 -6.72 -3.24 -22.78
C SER A 66 -7.46 -4.55 -22.48
N LEU A 67 -7.77 -4.81 -21.22
CA LEU A 67 -8.40 -6.01 -20.69
C LEU A 67 -9.89 -5.80 -20.34
N GLY A 68 -10.28 -4.55 -20.09
CA GLY A 68 -11.63 -4.11 -19.75
C GLY A 68 -11.73 -2.57 -19.72
N ALA A 69 -12.68 -2.01 -18.96
CA ALA A 69 -12.80 -0.56 -18.80
C ALA A 69 -11.89 -0.03 -17.68
N VAL A 70 -12.20 -0.35 -16.43
CA VAL A 70 -11.41 0.02 -15.25
C VAL A 70 -11.19 -1.18 -14.34
N ALA A 71 -10.29 -1.04 -13.36
CA ALA A 71 -10.18 -1.98 -12.25
C ALA A 71 -10.90 -1.38 -11.04
N ASN A 72 -11.67 -2.19 -10.32
CA ASN A 72 -12.41 -1.75 -9.13
C ASN A 72 -11.70 -2.18 -7.84
N SER A 73 -11.01 -3.32 -7.85
CA SER A 73 -10.40 -3.87 -6.64
C SER A 73 -9.14 -4.69 -6.93
N VAL A 74 -8.25 -4.71 -5.94
CA VAL A 74 -7.04 -5.54 -5.90
C VAL A 74 -6.94 -6.29 -4.58
N ALA A 75 -6.38 -7.49 -4.63
CA ALA A 75 -5.90 -8.20 -3.47
C ALA A 75 -4.63 -8.95 -3.82
N VAL A 76 -3.76 -9.18 -2.83
CA VAL A 76 -2.51 -9.91 -3.03
C VAL A 76 -2.33 -10.95 -1.93
N LYS A 77 -1.90 -12.15 -2.31
CA LYS A 77 -1.58 -13.22 -1.38
C LYS A 77 -0.56 -14.15 -1.99
N ASN A 78 0.44 -14.56 -1.20
CA ASN A 78 1.47 -15.53 -1.61
C ASN A 78 2.15 -15.15 -2.94
N GLY A 79 2.51 -13.87 -3.13
CA GLY A 79 3.15 -13.37 -4.35
C GLY A 79 2.26 -13.31 -5.60
N THR A 80 0.94 -13.49 -5.45
CA THR A 80 -0.04 -13.37 -6.54
C THR A 80 -0.94 -12.18 -6.31
N LEU A 81 -0.94 -11.24 -7.26
CA LEU A 81 -1.89 -10.14 -7.33
C LEU A 81 -3.11 -10.56 -8.15
N ALA A 82 -4.32 -10.39 -7.61
CA ALA A 82 -5.58 -10.52 -8.32
C ALA A 82 -6.21 -9.14 -8.51
N VAL A 83 -6.71 -8.87 -9.71
CA VAL A 83 -7.33 -7.59 -10.09
C VAL A 83 -8.72 -7.84 -10.65
N ALA A 84 -9.74 -7.21 -10.06
CA ALA A 84 -11.11 -7.19 -10.58
C ALA A 84 -11.20 -6.15 -11.69
N VAL A 85 -11.59 -6.57 -12.90
CA VAL A 85 -11.65 -5.70 -14.08
C VAL A 85 -13.04 -5.78 -14.69
N GLU A 86 -13.74 -4.64 -14.74
CA GLU A 86 -15.06 -4.55 -15.35
C GLU A 86 -14.98 -4.61 -16.88
N ALA A 87 -16.03 -5.16 -17.49
CA ALA A 87 -16.18 -5.14 -18.94
C ALA A 87 -16.50 -3.70 -19.42
N VAL A 88 -16.10 -3.38 -20.65
CA VAL A 88 -16.40 -2.05 -21.27
C VAL A 88 -17.89 -1.73 -21.29
N ASP A 89 -18.72 -2.75 -21.41
CA ASP A 89 -20.15 -2.67 -21.14
C ASP A 89 -20.39 -3.46 -19.85
N LYS A 90 -20.66 -2.72 -18.77
CA LYS A 90 -20.79 -3.21 -17.39
C LYS A 90 -21.84 -4.30 -17.22
N THR A 91 -22.78 -4.39 -18.15
CA THR A 91 -23.81 -5.45 -18.14
C THR A 91 -23.25 -6.83 -18.54
N ASN A 92 -22.08 -6.88 -19.18
CA ASN A 92 -21.41 -8.13 -19.55
C ASN A 92 -20.51 -8.66 -18.42
N PRO A 93 -20.26 -9.98 -18.40
CA PRO A 93 -19.25 -10.60 -17.53
C PRO A 93 -17.90 -9.90 -17.58
N GLY A 94 -17.40 -9.49 -16.41
CA GLY A 94 -16.06 -8.97 -16.22
C GLY A 94 -15.02 -10.08 -16.08
N LYS A 95 -13.85 -9.73 -15.54
CA LYS A 95 -12.72 -10.65 -15.36
C LYS A 95 -12.02 -10.46 -14.03
N VAL A 96 -11.37 -11.53 -13.60
CA VAL A 96 -10.25 -11.44 -12.66
C VAL A 96 -8.98 -11.72 -13.43
N VAL A 97 -8.02 -10.81 -13.32
CA VAL A 97 -6.70 -10.93 -13.95
C VAL A 97 -5.64 -11.10 -12.86
N PHE A 98 -4.80 -12.11 -13.03
CA PHE A 98 -3.73 -12.48 -12.11
C PHE A 98 -2.39 -12.01 -12.65
N TYR A 99 -1.59 -11.41 -11.77
CA TYR A 99 -0.23 -10.97 -12.01
C TYR A 99 0.70 -11.49 -10.93
N ASP A 100 2.01 -11.54 -11.21
CA ASP A 100 3.01 -11.59 -10.15
C ASP A 100 3.17 -10.20 -9.50
N THR A 101 3.98 -10.11 -8.45
CA THR A 101 4.21 -8.84 -7.74
C THR A 101 5.02 -7.81 -8.53
N ASN A 102 5.59 -8.19 -9.69
CA ASN A 102 6.22 -7.27 -10.65
C ASN A 102 5.23 -6.72 -11.68
N GLY A 103 3.95 -7.10 -11.61
CA GLY A 103 2.94 -6.70 -12.59
C GLY A 103 3.04 -7.50 -13.90
N THR A 104 3.71 -8.65 -13.90
CA THR A 104 3.74 -9.54 -15.06
C THR A 104 2.46 -10.36 -15.11
N TYR A 105 1.76 -10.31 -16.25
CA TYR A 105 0.54 -11.09 -16.45
C TYR A 105 0.79 -12.59 -16.30
N LEU A 106 -0.08 -13.28 -15.55
CA LEU A 106 -0.08 -14.73 -15.36
C LEU A 106 -1.26 -15.39 -16.08
N LYS A 107 -2.49 -15.02 -15.72
CA LYS A 107 -3.74 -15.62 -16.22
C LYS A 107 -4.95 -14.68 -16.03
N ASP A 108 -6.03 -14.92 -16.78
CA ASP A 108 -7.35 -14.36 -16.51
C ASP A 108 -8.46 -15.41 -16.65
N VAL A 109 -9.57 -15.18 -15.93
CA VAL A 109 -10.83 -15.93 -16.04
C VAL A 109 -12.00 -14.97 -16.01
N GLN A 110 -13.12 -15.35 -16.64
CA GLN A 110 -14.35 -14.57 -16.59
C GLN A 110 -15.10 -14.83 -15.28
N VAL A 111 -15.69 -13.76 -14.74
CA VAL A 111 -16.53 -13.77 -13.52
C VAL A 111 -17.88 -13.12 -13.82
N GLY A 112 -18.66 -12.74 -12.81
CA GLY A 112 -19.95 -12.06 -13.00
C GLY A 112 -19.81 -10.67 -13.64
N SER A 113 -20.95 -10.04 -13.90
CA SER A 113 -21.00 -8.67 -14.40
C SER A 113 -20.62 -7.68 -13.29
N LEU A 114 -19.89 -6.63 -13.65
CA LEU A 114 -19.40 -5.60 -12.71
C LEU A 114 -18.69 -6.21 -11.46
N PRO A 115 -17.55 -6.90 -11.64
CA PRO A 115 -16.78 -7.42 -10.51
C PRO A 115 -16.20 -6.24 -9.73
N ASP A 116 -16.71 -6.06 -8.52
CA ASP A 116 -16.50 -4.85 -7.76
C ASP A 116 -15.39 -5.04 -6.73
N MET A 117 -15.64 -5.85 -5.69
CA MET A 117 -14.62 -6.21 -4.70
C MET A 117 -14.12 -7.66 -4.85
N LEU A 118 -12.81 -7.87 -4.65
CA LEU A 118 -12.25 -9.22 -4.48
C LEU A 118 -11.36 -9.39 -3.24
N THR A 119 -11.30 -10.61 -2.73
CA THR A 119 -10.40 -10.98 -1.63
C THR A 119 -9.97 -12.44 -1.69
N PHE A 120 -8.82 -12.76 -1.08
CA PHE A 120 -8.34 -14.13 -0.94
C PHE A 120 -8.91 -14.78 0.33
N THR A 121 -9.07 -16.11 0.29
CA THR A 121 -9.15 -16.88 1.54
C THR A 121 -7.86 -16.70 2.36
N PRO A 122 -7.89 -16.84 3.71
CA PRO A 122 -6.72 -16.65 4.56
C PRO A 122 -5.49 -17.48 4.15
N ASP A 123 -5.70 -18.67 3.58
CA ASP A 123 -4.67 -19.58 3.08
C ASP A 123 -4.21 -19.28 1.63
N GLY A 124 -4.87 -18.35 0.93
CA GLY A 124 -4.63 -18.00 -0.47
C GLY A 124 -5.08 -19.05 -1.49
N SER A 125 -5.83 -20.08 -1.08
CA SER A 125 -6.24 -21.17 -1.98
C SER A 125 -7.42 -20.80 -2.90
N LYS A 126 -8.18 -19.75 -2.56
CA LYS A 126 -9.29 -19.26 -3.38
C LYS A 126 -9.35 -17.74 -3.41
N VAL A 127 -9.95 -17.21 -4.46
CA VAL A 127 -10.33 -15.79 -4.58
C VAL A 127 -11.84 -15.71 -4.69
N LEU A 128 -12.44 -14.83 -3.91
CA LEU A 128 -13.87 -14.55 -3.96
C LEU A 128 -14.09 -13.13 -4.49
N ILE A 129 -15.14 -12.98 -5.28
CA ILE A 129 -15.45 -11.75 -6.00
C ILE A 129 -16.92 -11.44 -5.85
N ALA A 130 -17.24 -10.29 -5.28
CA ALA A 130 -18.56 -9.69 -5.34
C ALA A 130 -18.75 -9.10 -6.73
N ASN A 131 -19.78 -9.54 -7.44
CA ASN A 131 -20.13 -9.04 -8.77
C ASN A 131 -21.48 -8.36 -8.61
N GLU A 132 -21.47 -7.04 -8.57
CA GLU A 132 -22.61 -6.19 -8.26
C GLU A 132 -23.76 -6.46 -9.23
N GLY A 133 -23.43 -6.45 -10.53
CA GLY A 133 -24.42 -6.35 -11.60
C GLY A 133 -24.88 -4.90 -11.76
N GLU A 134 -24.92 -4.40 -13.00
CA GLU A 134 -25.28 -3.00 -13.25
C GLU A 134 -26.80 -2.77 -13.19
N PRO A 135 -27.32 -1.91 -12.30
CA PRO A 135 -28.73 -1.56 -12.29
C PRO A 135 -29.06 -0.60 -13.45
N GLY A 136 -29.91 -1.04 -14.38
CA GLY A 136 -30.26 -0.20 -15.53
C GLY A 136 -31.41 -0.71 -16.41
N THR A 137 -31.33 -0.41 -17.71
CA THR A 137 -32.30 -0.95 -18.70
C THR A 137 -32.10 -2.43 -18.98
N ILE A 138 -30.87 -2.91 -18.81
CA ILE A 138 -30.49 -4.31 -18.72
C ILE A 138 -29.87 -4.44 -17.34
N ASP A 139 -30.40 -5.34 -16.54
CA ASP A 139 -30.12 -5.48 -15.11
C ASP A 139 -29.64 -6.93 -14.89
N PRO A 140 -28.34 -7.21 -15.04
CA PRO A 140 -27.79 -8.53 -14.81
C PRO A 140 -27.95 -8.93 -13.34
N GLU A 141 -28.26 -10.20 -13.08
CA GLU A 141 -28.33 -10.68 -11.69
C GLU A 141 -26.95 -10.59 -11.02
N GLY A 142 -26.91 -9.94 -9.85
CA GLY A 142 -25.73 -9.93 -8.99
C GLY A 142 -25.30 -11.34 -8.57
N SER A 143 -24.01 -11.53 -8.33
CA SER A 143 -23.47 -12.87 -8.01
C SER A 143 -22.14 -12.82 -7.26
N ILE A 144 -21.76 -13.95 -6.65
CA ILE A 144 -20.45 -14.13 -6.02
C ILE A 144 -19.69 -15.19 -6.80
N SER A 145 -18.52 -14.86 -7.32
CA SER A 145 -17.63 -15.81 -8.00
C SER A 145 -16.58 -16.34 -7.02
N VAL A 146 -16.30 -17.64 -7.08
CA VAL A 146 -15.27 -18.32 -6.28
C VAL A 146 -14.30 -19.00 -7.24
N ILE A 147 -13.04 -18.56 -7.24
CA ILE A 147 -11.97 -19.08 -8.11
C ILE A 147 -11.09 -20.01 -7.28
N ASP A 148 -10.97 -21.27 -7.68
CA ASP A 148 -10.09 -22.24 -7.03
C ASP A 148 -8.66 -22.21 -7.59
N LEU A 149 -7.70 -21.80 -6.76
CA LEU A 149 -6.27 -21.72 -7.09
C LEU A 149 -5.44 -22.90 -6.56
N SER A 150 -6.06 -23.89 -5.91
CA SER A 150 -5.34 -25.02 -5.29
C SER A 150 -4.52 -25.87 -6.27
N GLY A 151 -4.85 -25.83 -7.57
CA GLY A 151 -4.08 -26.46 -8.65
C GLY A 151 -2.89 -25.65 -9.17
N GLY A 152 -2.66 -24.45 -8.62
CA GLY A 152 -1.68 -23.48 -9.09
C GLY A 152 -2.16 -22.66 -10.30
N ILE A 153 -1.75 -21.39 -10.35
CA ILE A 153 -2.20 -20.41 -11.36
C ILE A 153 -1.89 -20.83 -12.79
N SER A 154 -0.76 -21.51 -13.02
CA SER A 154 -0.40 -22.01 -14.36
C SER A 154 -1.44 -22.97 -14.96
N ASN A 155 -2.20 -23.66 -14.09
CA ASN A 155 -3.24 -24.60 -14.48
C ASN A 155 -4.65 -23.99 -14.41
N LEU A 156 -4.77 -22.70 -14.11
CA LEU A 156 -6.05 -22.03 -13.98
C LEU A 156 -6.81 -22.01 -15.31
N THR A 157 -8.08 -22.40 -15.26
CA THR A 157 -9.02 -22.38 -16.39
C THR A 157 -10.39 -21.89 -15.93
N GLN A 158 -11.29 -21.62 -16.87
CA GLN A 158 -12.67 -21.24 -16.54
C GLN A 158 -13.41 -22.31 -15.71
N ALA A 159 -13.00 -23.58 -15.78
CA ALA A 159 -13.62 -24.65 -14.98
C ALA A 159 -13.32 -24.53 -13.47
N ASN A 160 -12.36 -23.68 -13.08
CA ASN A 160 -12.05 -23.38 -11.69
C ASN A 160 -12.95 -22.30 -11.08
N VAL A 161 -13.80 -21.65 -11.89
CA VAL A 161 -14.72 -20.60 -11.43
C VAL A 161 -16.07 -21.24 -11.12
N ALA A 162 -16.52 -21.10 -9.89
CA ALA A 162 -17.88 -21.40 -9.45
C ALA A 162 -18.62 -20.09 -9.15
N THR A 163 -19.94 -20.06 -9.35
CA THR A 163 -20.76 -18.87 -9.14
C THR A 163 -21.89 -19.18 -8.16
N ALA A 164 -21.94 -18.44 -7.06
CA ALA A 164 -23.06 -18.40 -6.14
C ALA A 164 -24.01 -17.27 -6.57
N GLY A 165 -25.23 -17.63 -6.97
CA GLY A 165 -26.27 -16.67 -7.34
C GLY A 165 -27.45 -16.69 -6.38
N PHE A 166 -28.38 -15.77 -6.59
CA PHE A 166 -29.53 -15.55 -5.69
C PHE A 166 -30.84 -16.16 -6.18
N THR A 167 -30.84 -16.89 -7.31
CA THR A 167 -32.06 -17.47 -7.91
C THR A 167 -32.84 -18.41 -6.97
N SER A 168 -32.19 -18.99 -5.96
CA SER A 168 -32.84 -19.81 -4.93
C SER A 168 -33.78 -19.01 -4.01
N PHE A 169 -33.64 -17.69 -3.97
CA PHE A 169 -34.48 -16.76 -3.22
C PHE A 169 -35.66 -16.21 -4.03
N ASN A 170 -35.71 -16.47 -5.34
CA ASN A 170 -36.82 -16.02 -6.19
C ASN A 170 -38.15 -16.64 -5.73
N GLY A 171 -39.19 -15.81 -5.65
CA GLY A 171 -40.50 -16.18 -5.12
C GLY A 171 -40.62 -16.07 -3.59
N LEU A 172 -39.53 -15.70 -2.89
CA LEU A 172 -39.55 -15.43 -1.45
C LEU A 172 -39.61 -13.93 -1.13
N GLU A 173 -39.80 -13.05 -2.11
CA GLU A 173 -39.64 -11.60 -1.94
C GLU A 173 -40.58 -11.01 -0.87
N THR A 174 -41.81 -11.54 -0.75
CA THR A 174 -42.73 -11.15 0.33
C THR A 174 -42.21 -11.54 1.71
N GLN A 175 -41.62 -12.72 1.85
CA GLN A 175 -41.03 -13.19 3.10
C GLN A 175 -39.77 -12.37 3.43
N LEU A 176 -38.90 -12.17 2.45
CA LEU A 176 -37.68 -11.37 2.59
C LEU A 176 -37.97 -9.93 3.03
N ARG A 177 -38.97 -9.27 2.42
CA ARG A 177 -39.42 -7.95 2.88
C ARG A 177 -39.98 -7.98 4.31
N ALA A 178 -40.72 -9.03 4.68
CA ALA A 178 -41.21 -9.19 6.05
C ALA A 178 -40.07 -9.42 7.07
N ASP A 179 -38.99 -10.04 6.64
CA ASP A 179 -37.77 -10.28 7.44
C ASP A 179 -36.86 -9.03 7.50
N GLY A 180 -37.14 -8.00 6.69
CA GLY A 180 -36.43 -6.72 6.69
C GLY A 180 -35.40 -6.57 5.56
N VAL A 181 -35.36 -7.48 4.59
CA VAL A 181 -34.55 -7.29 3.37
C VAL A 181 -35.29 -6.32 2.44
N ARG A 182 -34.60 -5.27 2.02
CA ARG A 182 -35.14 -4.31 1.06
C ARG A 182 -35.08 -4.92 -0.34
N ILE A 183 -36.26 -5.10 -0.93
CA ILE A 183 -36.42 -5.60 -2.30
C ILE A 183 -37.47 -4.76 -3.02
N PHE A 184 -37.07 -4.12 -4.12
CA PHE A 184 -37.90 -3.24 -4.92
C PHE A 184 -39.12 -3.96 -5.51
N ALA A 185 -40.23 -3.22 -5.59
CA ALA A 185 -41.48 -3.75 -6.11
C ALA A 185 -41.34 -4.13 -7.60
N GLY A 186 -41.76 -5.35 -7.95
CA GLY A 186 -41.76 -5.83 -9.33
C GLY A 186 -40.46 -6.49 -9.78
N ARG A 187 -39.42 -6.54 -8.93
CA ARG A 187 -38.20 -7.32 -9.15
C ARG A 187 -38.26 -8.65 -8.41
N THR A 188 -37.58 -9.66 -8.96
CA THR A 188 -37.28 -10.89 -8.22
C THR A 188 -36.08 -10.67 -7.31
N ALA A 189 -35.91 -11.48 -6.27
CA ALA A 189 -34.76 -11.34 -5.36
C ALA A 189 -33.43 -11.36 -6.12
N ALA A 190 -33.25 -12.26 -7.09
CA ALA A 190 -32.00 -12.38 -7.84
C ALA A 190 -31.69 -11.19 -8.76
N GLN A 191 -32.72 -10.46 -9.19
CA GLN A 191 -32.54 -9.26 -10.01
C GLN A 191 -32.23 -8.01 -9.18
N ASP A 192 -32.34 -8.09 -7.86
CA ASP A 192 -32.31 -6.90 -7.01
C ASP A 192 -31.20 -6.92 -5.97
N LEU A 193 -30.71 -8.10 -5.62
CA LEU A 193 -29.59 -8.32 -4.70
C LEU A 193 -28.28 -8.09 -5.45
N GLU A 194 -27.56 -7.03 -5.05
CA GLU A 194 -26.34 -6.54 -5.71
C GLU A 194 -25.14 -6.61 -4.73
N PRO A 195 -24.22 -7.58 -4.89
CA PRO A 195 -23.02 -7.74 -4.07
C PRO A 195 -21.97 -6.65 -4.28
N GLU A 196 -21.48 -6.04 -3.21
CA GLU A 196 -20.45 -4.98 -3.29
C GLU A 196 -19.14 -5.39 -2.62
N TYR A 197 -19.14 -5.50 -1.28
CA TYR A 197 -17.93 -5.83 -0.52
C TYR A 197 -17.99 -7.23 0.10
N ILE A 198 -16.83 -7.88 0.21
CA ILE A 198 -16.71 -9.24 0.73
C ILE A 198 -15.61 -9.36 1.79
N ALA A 199 -15.95 -10.04 2.89
CA ALA A 199 -14.98 -10.45 3.90
C ALA A 199 -15.08 -11.96 4.19
N VAL A 200 -13.93 -12.62 4.28
CA VAL A 200 -13.84 -14.05 4.56
C VAL A 200 -13.61 -14.27 6.05
N SER A 201 -14.29 -15.25 6.65
CA SER A 201 -14.10 -15.60 8.05
C SER A 201 -12.65 -16.07 8.30
N PRO A 202 -12.10 -15.88 9.52
CA PRO A 202 -10.71 -16.26 9.82
C PRO A 202 -10.38 -17.75 9.61
N ASP A 203 -11.38 -18.64 9.61
CA ASP A 203 -11.21 -20.07 9.30
C ASP A 203 -11.30 -20.41 7.80
N GLY A 204 -11.59 -19.42 6.95
CA GLY A 204 -11.64 -19.56 5.49
C GLY A 204 -12.86 -20.31 4.95
N GLN A 205 -13.87 -20.61 5.78
CA GLN A 205 -15.01 -21.45 5.38
C GLN A 205 -16.24 -20.65 4.93
N THR A 206 -16.42 -19.44 5.44
CA THR A 206 -17.60 -18.61 5.20
C THR A 206 -17.18 -17.23 4.70
N ALA A 207 -17.91 -16.70 3.72
CA ALA A 207 -17.79 -15.29 3.37
C ALA A 207 -19.08 -14.54 3.70
N TYR A 208 -18.91 -13.29 4.10
CA TYR A 208 -19.99 -12.33 4.34
C TYR A 208 -19.87 -11.27 3.26
N VAL A 209 -20.96 -11.05 2.52
CA VAL A 209 -20.98 -10.15 1.37
C VAL A 209 -22.07 -9.11 1.57
N THR A 210 -21.70 -7.83 1.51
CA THR A 210 -22.65 -6.73 1.66
C THR A 210 -23.57 -6.67 0.45
N LEU A 211 -24.83 -6.34 0.71
CA LEU A 211 -25.87 -6.07 -0.26
C LEU A 211 -26.51 -4.75 0.20
N GLN A 212 -25.79 -3.65 -0.02
CA GLN A 212 -25.97 -2.39 0.69
C GLN A 212 -27.40 -1.86 0.54
N GLU A 213 -27.89 -1.68 -0.69
CA GLU A 213 -29.24 -1.13 -0.97
C GLU A 213 -30.35 -2.10 -0.57
N ASN A 214 -30.01 -3.36 -0.31
CA ASN A 214 -30.93 -4.37 0.19
C ASN A 214 -30.95 -4.46 1.73
N ASN A 215 -30.15 -3.65 2.44
CA ASN A 215 -30.05 -3.64 3.91
C ASN A 215 -29.76 -5.04 4.47
N THR A 216 -28.90 -5.82 3.80
CA THR A 216 -28.63 -7.20 4.18
C THR A 216 -27.19 -7.63 3.90
N VAL A 217 -26.78 -8.75 4.50
CA VAL A 217 -25.51 -9.45 4.21
C VAL A 217 -25.83 -10.85 3.72
N ALA A 218 -25.25 -11.24 2.58
CA ALA A 218 -25.28 -12.61 2.10
C ALA A 218 -24.20 -13.44 2.80
N VAL A 219 -24.58 -14.64 3.26
CA VAL A 219 -23.65 -15.62 3.83
C VAL A 219 -23.37 -16.68 2.78
N VAL A 220 -22.09 -16.89 2.47
CA VAL A 220 -21.64 -17.79 1.41
C VAL A 220 -20.83 -18.94 2.01
N ASP A 221 -21.23 -20.17 1.70
CA ASP A 221 -20.37 -21.35 1.87
C ASP A 221 -19.34 -21.36 0.74
N ILE A 222 -18.07 -21.17 1.11
CA ILE A 222 -16.98 -21.04 0.15
C ILE A 222 -16.70 -22.37 -0.56
N ALA A 223 -16.85 -23.50 0.14
CA ALA A 223 -16.54 -24.82 -0.39
C ALA A 223 -17.54 -25.24 -1.47
N THR A 224 -18.81 -24.87 -1.33
CA THR A 224 -19.85 -25.19 -2.31
C THR A 224 -20.21 -24.04 -3.24
N ALA A 225 -19.62 -22.85 -3.05
CA ALA A 225 -19.96 -21.61 -3.77
C ALA A 225 -21.49 -21.39 -3.77
N THR A 226 -22.09 -21.31 -2.59
CA THR A 226 -23.54 -21.18 -2.43
C THR A 226 -23.89 -20.11 -1.40
N VAL A 227 -24.83 -19.22 -1.75
CA VAL A 227 -25.44 -18.31 -0.77
C VAL A 227 -26.39 -19.12 0.11
N THR A 228 -26.04 -19.29 1.38
CA THR A 228 -26.81 -20.14 2.32
C THR A 228 -27.92 -19.38 3.03
N SER A 229 -27.77 -18.07 3.22
CA SER A 229 -28.76 -17.22 3.89
C SER A 229 -28.52 -15.74 3.60
N LEU A 230 -29.57 -14.95 3.76
CA LEU A 230 -29.51 -13.49 3.85
C LEU A 230 -29.72 -13.09 5.31
N GLN A 231 -28.89 -12.18 5.82
CA GLN A 231 -28.95 -11.64 7.17
C GLN A 231 -29.44 -10.19 7.11
N PRO A 232 -30.74 -9.92 7.36
CA PRO A 232 -31.26 -8.55 7.38
C PRO A 232 -30.57 -7.74 8.47
N LEU A 233 -30.12 -6.53 8.14
CA LEU A 233 -29.38 -5.70 9.09
C LEU A 233 -30.32 -4.86 9.96
N GLY A 234 -31.52 -4.56 9.47
CA GLY A 234 -32.53 -3.79 10.20
C GLY A 234 -32.22 -2.30 10.22
N LEU A 235 -32.72 -1.62 11.26
CA LEU A 235 -32.72 -0.16 11.34
C LEU A 235 -32.11 0.33 12.66
N LYS A 236 -31.43 1.47 12.61
CA LYS A 236 -31.03 2.26 13.76
C LYS A 236 -32.14 3.25 14.11
N ASP A 237 -32.57 3.25 15.37
CA ASP A 237 -33.55 4.21 15.87
C ASP A 237 -32.85 5.47 16.40
N HIS A 238 -32.90 6.55 15.62
CA HIS A 238 -32.31 7.85 16.01
C HIS A 238 -33.13 8.59 17.07
N SER A 239 -34.28 8.05 17.51
CA SER A 239 -35.04 8.64 18.62
C SER A 239 -34.47 8.27 20.00
N LEU A 240 -33.53 7.32 20.04
CA LEU A 240 -32.88 6.85 21.25
C LEU A 240 -31.68 7.73 21.63
N VAL A 241 -31.51 7.94 22.94
CA VAL A 241 -30.35 8.66 23.49
C VAL A 241 -29.06 7.91 23.12
N GLY A 242 -28.07 8.64 22.61
CA GLY A 242 -26.82 8.09 22.09
C GLY A 242 -26.86 7.69 20.61
N ASN A 243 -28.00 7.89 19.93
CA ASN A 243 -28.13 7.75 18.47
C ASN A 243 -28.52 9.08 17.83
N GLY A 244 -28.12 10.22 18.41
CA GLY A 244 -28.43 11.52 17.81
C GLY A 244 -27.82 11.67 16.43
N LEU A 245 -28.34 12.62 15.66
CA LEU A 245 -27.70 13.08 14.43
C LEU A 245 -27.89 14.58 14.30
N ASP A 246 -26.98 15.23 13.60
CA ASP A 246 -27.26 16.55 13.05
C ASP A 246 -27.94 16.40 11.68
N ALA A 247 -29.14 16.94 11.55
CA ALA A 247 -30.02 16.68 10.41
C ALA A 247 -30.07 17.81 9.39
N SER A 248 -29.61 19.00 9.78
CA SER A 248 -29.78 20.22 9.02
C SER A 248 -28.42 20.86 8.80
N ASP A 249 -28.17 21.26 7.56
CA ASP A 249 -27.03 22.08 7.17
C ASP A 249 -27.41 23.58 7.04
N ARG A 250 -28.55 24.00 7.62
CA ARG A 250 -29.16 25.34 7.44
C ARG A 250 -29.62 26.01 8.72
N ASP A 251 -29.04 25.65 9.84
CA ASP A 251 -29.28 26.28 11.16
C ASP A 251 -28.05 27.03 11.71
N SER A 252 -26.88 26.85 11.06
CA SER A 252 -25.60 27.43 11.49
C SER A 252 -25.16 26.98 12.89
N ALA A 253 -25.53 25.77 13.30
CA ALA A 253 -25.20 25.22 14.62
C ALA A 253 -25.07 23.70 14.57
N ILE A 254 -24.13 23.14 15.32
CA ILE A 254 -24.05 21.70 15.51
C ILE A 254 -25.20 21.25 16.43
N ASN A 255 -26.18 20.55 15.88
CA ASN A 255 -27.44 20.19 16.56
C ASN A 255 -27.66 18.67 16.62
N ILE A 256 -26.69 17.95 17.19
CA ILE A 256 -26.78 16.50 17.40
C ILE A 256 -27.88 16.19 18.41
N ASN A 257 -29.05 15.77 17.91
CA ASN A 257 -30.24 15.51 18.71
C ASN A 257 -30.88 14.18 18.31
N THR A 258 -31.69 13.61 19.20
CA THR A 258 -32.55 12.48 18.86
C THR A 258 -33.63 12.93 17.87
N GLN A 259 -33.83 12.17 16.79
CA GLN A 259 -34.77 12.49 15.72
C GLN A 259 -35.76 11.33 15.49
N PRO A 260 -37.00 11.60 15.06
CA PRO A 260 -37.96 10.55 14.68
C PRO A 260 -37.63 9.96 13.30
N VAL A 261 -36.40 9.46 13.14
CA VAL A 261 -35.81 8.95 11.90
C VAL A 261 -35.23 7.56 12.16
N SER A 262 -35.40 6.67 11.19
CA SER A 262 -34.79 5.34 11.16
C SER A 262 -33.61 5.35 10.18
N GLY A 263 -32.39 5.10 10.65
CA GLY A 263 -31.22 4.92 9.77
C GLY A 263 -31.17 3.49 9.25
N MET A 264 -30.87 3.30 7.97
CA MET A 264 -30.71 1.96 7.39
C MET A 264 -29.25 1.52 7.50
N TYR A 265 -29.00 0.33 8.07
CA TYR A 265 -27.65 -0.27 8.06
C TYR A 265 -27.29 -0.68 6.64
N MET A 266 -26.50 0.13 5.98
CA MET A 266 -26.18 0.02 4.56
C MET A 266 -24.65 0.04 4.46
N PRO A 267 -24.04 -1.15 4.49
CA PRO A 267 -22.61 -1.27 4.70
C PRO A 267 -21.82 -1.19 3.40
N ASP A 268 -21.00 -0.15 3.29
CA ASP A 268 -20.11 0.07 2.16
C ASP A 268 -18.74 -0.59 2.35
N ALA A 269 -18.36 -0.95 3.58
CA ALA A 269 -17.24 -1.86 3.81
C ALA A 269 -17.50 -2.87 4.91
N ILE A 270 -16.83 -4.02 4.82
CA ILE A 270 -16.92 -5.12 5.78
C ILE A 270 -15.55 -5.75 6.06
N ALA A 271 -15.30 -6.09 7.32
CA ALA A 271 -14.15 -6.89 7.74
C ALA A 271 -14.56 -7.94 8.78
N THR A 272 -13.79 -9.02 8.91
CA THR A 272 -14.04 -10.09 9.89
C THR A 272 -12.95 -10.14 10.95
N PHE A 273 -13.30 -10.65 12.13
CA PHE A 273 -12.34 -10.99 13.17
C PHE A 273 -12.87 -12.06 14.11
N SER A 274 -11.99 -12.65 14.91
CA SER A 274 -12.40 -13.57 15.98
C SER A 274 -12.15 -12.96 17.35
N ALA A 275 -13.11 -13.15 18.26
CA ALA A 275 -12.95 -12.83 19.67
C ALA A 275 -13.56 -13.97 20.50
N ASN A 276 -12.84 -14.42 21.53
CA ASN A 276 -13.29 -15.51 22.43
C ASN A 276 -13.73 -16.79 21.70
N GLY A 277 -13.10 -17.12 20.57
CA GLY A 277 -13.43 -18.29 19.76
C GLY A 277 -14.73 -18.20 18.96
N GLN A 278 -15.31 -17.00 18.82
CA GLN A 278 -16.44 -16.70 17.95
C GLN A 278 -16.00 -15.76 16.81
N ASN A 279 -16.63 -15.90 15.65
CA ASN A 279 -16.41 -15.02 14.51
C ASN A 279 -17.42 -13.88 14.53
N TYR A 280 -16.92 -12.69 14.24
CA TYR A 280 -17.68 -11.46 14.11
C TYR A 280 -17.34 -10.82 12.76
N TYR A 281 -18.25 -9.99 12.28
CA TYR A 281 -17.95 -9.03 11.23
C TYR A 281 -18.28 -7.62 11.69
N VAL A 282 -17.54 -6.67 11.14
CA VAL A 282 -17.68 -5.24 11.40
C VAL A 282 -18.00 -4.55 10.08
N THR A 283 -18.93 -3.60 10.10
CA THR A 283 -19.36 -2.85 8.91
C THR A 283 -19.24 -1.35 9.10
N ALA A 284 -18.84 -0.64 8.05
CA ALA A 284 -18.95 0.81 7.93
C ALA A 284 -20.26 1.12 7.18
N ASN A 285 -21.22 1.78 7.85
CA ASN A 285 -22.57 1.94 7.32
C ASN A 285 -22.80 3.33 6.71
N GLU A 286 -22.25 3.53 5.52
CA GLU A 286 -22.25 4.79 4.78
C GLU A 286 -23.64 5.14 4.25
N GLY A 287 -24.19 4.27 3.39
CA GLY A 287 -25.57 4.33 2.92
C GLY A 287 -25.77 4.94 1.55
N ASP A 288 -25.26 4.30 0.50
CA ASP A 288 -25.57 4.69 -0.87
C ASP A 288 -27.04 4.47 -1.28
N ASP A 289 -27.49 5.24 -2.28
CA ASP A 289 -28.86 5.17 -2.82
C ASP A 289 -28.84 4.99 -4.34
N ARG A 290 -29.86 4.35 -4.92
CA ARG A 290 -30.00 4.16 -6.39
C ARG A 290 -30.74 5.33 -7.05
N GLY A 291 -30.72 6.52 -6.45
CA GLY A 291 -31.43 7.72 -6.90
C GLY A 291 -32.86 7.86 -6.38
N GLU A 292 -33.27 7.03 -5.41
CA GLU A 292 -34.59 7.03 -4.78
C GLU A 292 -34.63 7.84 -3.47
N ASN A 293 -33.87 8.93 -3.41
CA ASN A 293 -33.86 9.87 -2.30
C ASN A 293 -34.80 11.07 -2.52
N VAL A 294 -35.27 11.65 -1.42
CA VAL A 294 -36.10 12.85 -1.41
C VAL A 294 -35.84 13.67 -0.16
N SER A 295 -35.83 14.99 -0.33
CA SER A 295 -35.78 15.90 0.82
C SER A 295 -37.07 15.80 1.64
N MET A 296 -36.96 15.61 2.95
CA MET A 296 -38.09 15.38 3.84
C MET A 296 -39.20 16.44 3.70
N ARG A 297 -38.87 17.72 3.43
CA ARG A 297 -39.87 18.78 3.19
C ARG A 297 -40.87 18.48 2.07
N ASN A 298 -40.55 17.59 1.14
CA ASN A 298 -41.39 17.27 -0.01
C ASN A 298 -42.37 16.14 0.29
N LEU A 299 -42.25 15.47 1.43
CA LEU A 299 -43.10 14.36 1.83
C LEU A 299 -44.43 14.84 2.44
N THR A 300 -45.50 14.08 2.22
CA THR A 300 -46.70 14.18 3.04
C THR A 300 -46.47 13.27 4.25
N LEU A 301 -46.56 13.81 5.47
CA LEU A 301 -46.35 13.04 6.71
C LEU A 301 -47.70 12.72 7.35
N ASP A 302 -47.88 11.50 7.87
CA ASP A 302 -49.08 11.15 8.64
C ASP A 302 -49.23 12.12 9.82
N PRO A 303 -50.31 12.91 9.92
CA PRO A 303 -50.54 13.81 11.03
C PRO A 303 -50.69 13.11 12.40
N THR A 304 -50.94 11.80 12.42
CA THR A 304 -51.03 10.97 13.62
C THR A 304 -49.65 10.61 14.15
N VAL A 305 -48.73 10.21 13.26
CA VAL A 305 -47.35 9.87 13.62
C VAL A 305 -46.50 11.13 13.81
N PHE A 306 -46.69 12.13 12.95
CA PHE A 306 -45.94 13.39 12.95
C PHE A 306 -46.86 14.59 13.20
N PRO A 307 -47.41 14.76 14.42
CA PRO A 307 -48.33 15.86 14.74
C PRO A 307 -47.72 17.26 14.55
N ASP A 308 -46.39 17.34 14.59
CA ASP A 308 -45.61 18.57 14.42
C ASP A 308 -44.96 18.70 13.03
N ALA A 309 -45.52 18.06 12.00
CA ALA A 309 -44.97 18.00 10.64
C ALA A 309 -44.52 19.37 10.08
N ALA A 310 -45.29 20.45 10.32
CA ALA A 310 -44.92 21.79 9.84
C ALA A 310 -43.59 22.29 10.42
N THR A 311 -43.28 21.95 11.67
CA THR A 311 -42.02 22.29 12.33
C THR A 311 -40.91 21.39 11.83
N LEU A 312 -41.13 20.07 11.77
CA LEU A 312 -40.13 19.12 11.30
C LEU A 312 -39.63 19.48 9.89
N LYS A 313 -40.55 19.91 9.01
CA LYS A 313 -40.26 20.22 7.60
C LYS A 313 -39.51 21.54 7.36
N LEU A 314 -39.16 22.28 8.40
CA LEU A 314 -38.31 23.46 8.27
C LEU A 314 -36.87 23.07 7.93
N ASP A 315 -36.21 23.88 7.11
CA ASP A 315 -34.82 23.67 6.67
C ASP A 315 -33.83 23.56 7.83
N ALA A 316 -34.07 24.31 8.90
CA ALA A 316 -33.26 24.32 10.13
C ALA A 316 -33.54 23.11 11.05
N ASN A 317 -34.44 22.20 10.65
CA ASN A 317 -34.78 20.99 11.41
C ASN A 317 -34.49 19.76 10.54
N LEU A 318 -35.50 18.98 10.17
CA LEU A 318 -35.36 17.79 9.33
C LEU A 318 -35.65 18.08 7.86
N GLY A 319 -36.15 19.27 7.51
CA GLY A 319 -36.74 19.55 6.21
C GLY A 319 -35.81 19.31 5.02
N ARG A 320 -34.50 19.34 5.25
CA ARG A 320 -33.49 19.03 4.24
C ARG A 320 -33.03 17.59 4.20
N LEU A 321 -33.14 16.88 5.32
CA LEU A 321 -32.65 15.52 5.46
C LEU A 321 -33.07 14.67 4.27
N SER A 322 -32.08 14.07 3.62
CA SER A 322 -32.26 13.09 2.56
C SER A 322 -32.82 11.80 3.16
N VAL A 323 -33.99 11.37 2.68
CA VAL A 323 -34.66 10.15 3.12
C VAL A 323 -35.15 9.34 1.91
N SER A 324 -35.44 8.06 2.10
CA SER A 324 -36.02 7.21 1.07
C SER A 324 -37.36 7.74 0.59
N SER A 325 -37.56 7.71 -0.73
CA SER A 325 -38.81 8.09 -1.39
C SER A 325 -39.78 6.92 -1.59
N ILE A 326 -39.42 5.71 -1.14
CA ILE A 326 -40.20 4.48 -1.40
C ILE A 326 -40.50 3.63 -0.17
N ASP A 327 -39.80 3.80 0.95
CA ASP A 327 -39.92 2.91 2.12
C ASP A 327 -40.87 3.42 3.22
N GLY A 328 -41.22 4.72 3.19
CA GLY A 328 -41.85 5.45 4.30
C GLY A 328 -43.37 5.33 4.47
N ASP A 329 -44.09 4.96 3.42
CA ASP A 329 -45.56 4.76 3.40
C ASP A 329 -45.87 3.29 3.72
N THR A 330 -46.11 2.98 4.99
CA THR A 330 -46.17 1.59 5.47
C THR A 330 -47.57 0.98 5.38
N ASP A 331 -48.62 1.80 5.25
CA ASP A 331 -49.99 1.34 5.08
C ASP A 331 -50.59 1.56 3.68
N GLY A 332 -49.86 2.28 2.81
CA GLY A 332 -50.17 2.48 1.40
C GLY A 332 -51.20 3.57 1.12
N ASP A 333 -51.41 4.51 2.05
CA ASP A 333 -52.40 5.58 1.90
C ASP A 333 -51.85 6.86 1.23
N GLY A 334 -50.54 6.91 0.99
CA GLY A 334 -49.82 7.97 0.29
C GLY A 334 -49.24 9.07 1.19
N ASP A 335 -49.37 8.96 2.51
CA ASP A 335 -48.54 9.69 3.46
C ASP A 335 -47.49 8.80 4.13
N TYR A 336 -46.53 9.41 4.82
CA TYR A 336 -45.36 8.72 5.38
C TYR A 336 -45.57 8.51 6.88
N ASP A 337 -45.48 7.25 7.29
CA ASP A 337 -45.48 6.79 8.67
C ASP A 337 -44.08 6.77 9.28
N LYS A 338 -43.06 6.63 8.43
CA LYS A 338 -41.66 6.52 8.84
C LYS A 338 -40.74 7.28 7.92
N LEU A 339 -39.66 7.80 8.50
CA LEU A 339 -38.59 8.49 7.78
C LEU A 339 -37.35 7.58 7.78
N TYR A 340 -36.94 7.14 6.60
CA TYR A 340 -35.77 6.26 6.44
C TYR A 340 -34.60 7.07 5.91
N ALA A 341 -33.60 7.33 6.74
CA ALA A 341 -32.34 7.91 6.30
C ALA A 341 -31.43 6.81 5.77
N TYR A 342 -30.68 7.14 4.71
CA TYR A 342 -29.64 6.26 4.19
C TYR A 342 -28.42 6.29 5.11
N GLY A 343 -27.90 5.10 5.39
CA GLY A 343 -26.81 4.90 6.34
C GLY A 343 -27.23 5.07 7.79
N THR A 344 -26.33 4.68 8.70
CA THR A 344 -26.53 4.85 10.15
C THR A 344 -25.52 5.82 10.78
N ARG A 345 -24.60 6.36 9.98
CA ARG A 345 -23.50 7.25 10.43
C ARG A 345 -22.64 6.62 11.52
N SER A 346 -22.50 5.30 11.47
CA SER A 346 -21.87 4.50 12.50
C SER A 346 -21.21 3.28 11.91
N PHE A 347 -20.29 2.69 12.66
CA PHE A 347 -19.88 1.32 12.42
C PHE A 347 -20.67 0.36 13.31
N SER A 348 -20.85 -0.88 12.86
CA SER A 348 -21.55 -1.91 13.62
C SER A 348 -20.73 -3.19 13.72
N ILE A 349 -20.87 -3.93 14.84
CA ILE A 349 -20.31 -5.27 15.02
C ILE A 349 -21.45 -6.27 15.14
N ARG A 350 -21.35 -7.37 14.39
CA ARG A 350 -22.33 -8.46 14.40
C ARG A 350 -21.67 -9.80 14.62
N ASP A 351 -22.41 -10.72 15.23
CA ASP A 351 -21.97 -12.11 15.35
C ASP A 351 -22.17 -12.87 14.02
N SER A 352 -21.65 -14.09 13.95
CA SER A 352 -21.79 -14.95 12.76
C SER A 352 -23.24 -15.27 12.34
N GLN A 353 -24.22 -15.06 13.21
CA GLN A 353 -25.66 -15.23 12.90
C GLN A 353 -26.31 -13.93 12.41
N GLY A 354 -25.57 -12.82 12.38
CA GLY A 354 -26.04 -11.51 11.95
C GLY A 354 -26.70 -10.68 13.04
N ASN A 355 -26.66 -11.13 14.30
CA ASN A 355 -27.22 -10.36 15.41
C ASN A 355 -26.34 -9.14 15.68
N LEU A 356 -26.95 -7.97 15.87
CA LEU A 356 -26.25 -6.76 16.28
C LEU A 356 -25.69 -6.92 17.69
N VAL A 357 -24.37 -6.81 17.82
CA VAL A 357 -23.62 -6.89 19.08
C VAL A 357 -23.33 -5.48 19.60
N TYR A 358 -22.97 -4.57 18.70
CA TYR A 358 -22.66 -3.18 19.02
C TYR A 358 -22.91 -2.27 17.81
N ASP A 359 -23.35 -1.04 18.06
CA ASP A 359 -23.38 0.08 17.12
C ASP A 359 -22.70 1.27 17.81
N SER A 360 -21.91 2.06 17.07
CA SER A 360 -21.22 3.21 17.63
C SER A 360 -22.13 4.41 17.95
N GLY A 361 -23.43 4.31 17.74
CA GLY A 361 -24.36 5.38 18.08
C GLY A 361 -24.02 6.68 17.35
N ASP A 362 -24.01 7.78 18.08
CA ASP A 362 -23.62 9.11 17.59
C ASP A 362 -22.14 9.44 17.83
N ASP A 363 -21.30 8.45 18.16
CA ASP A 363 -19.89 8.67 18.51
C ASP A 363 -19.15 9.48 17.44
N PHE A 364 -19.34 9.18 16.14
CA PHE A 364 -18.67 9.91 15.06
C PHE A 364 -19.06 11.38 15.04
N GLU A 365 -20.35 11.70 15.13
CA GLU A 365 -20.86 13.08 15.19
C GLU A 365 -20.31 13.81 16.42
N GLN A 366 -20.33 13.17 17.59
CA GLN A 366 -19.84 13.78 18.84
C GLN A 366 -18.33 14.07 18.78
N ILE A 367 -17.55 13.12 18.26
CA ILE A 367 -16.09 13.23 18.17
C ILE A 367 -15.69 14.30 17.15
N THR A 368 -16.29 14.30 15.95
CA THR A 368 -15.99 15.31 14.92
C THR A 368 -16.45 16.70 15.35
N ALA A 369 -17.59 16.83 16.02
CA ALA A 369 -18.04 18.10 16.58
C ALA A 369 -17.10 18.65 17.65
N GLN A 370 -16.56 17.77 18.50
CA GLN A 370 -15.62 18.16 19.54
C GLN A 370 -14.26 18.59 18.96
N LEU A 371 -13.73 17.86 17.99
CA LEU A 371 -12.38 18.05 17.47
C LEU A 371 -12.32 19.08 16.33
N PHE A 372 -13.36 19.16 15.51
CA PHE A 372 -13.43 20.02 14.33
C PHE A 372 -14.72 20.86 14.30
N PRO A 373 -15.05 21.64 15.35
CA PRO A 373 -16.33 22.35 15.45
C PRO A 373 -16.57 23.39 14.34
N THR A 374 -15.53 23.89 13.69
CA THR A 374 -15.64 24.87 12.59
C THR A 374 -15.74 24.22 11.21
N ASN A 375 -15.51 22.91 11.13
CA ASN A 375 -15.48 22.12 9.90
C ASN A 375 -16.27 20.81 10.04
N PHE A 376 -17.13 20.75 11.05
CA PHE A 376 -18.02 19.64 11.35
C PHE A 376 -18.81 19.27 10.09
N ASN A 377 -18.85 17.97 9.75
CA ASN A 377 -19.51 17.44 8.55
C ASN A 377 -19.23 18.24 7.27
N ALA A 378 -18.00 18.72 7.09
CA ALA A 378 -17.57 19.37 5.87
C ALA A 378 -17.36 18.36 4.74
N SER A 379 -17.76 18.71 3.51
CA SER A 379 -17.55 17.88 2.32
C SER A 379 -16.15 18.05 1.73
N ASN A 380 -15.79 17.12 0.85
CA ASN A 380 -14.56 17.15 0.06
C ASN A 380 -14.52 18.28 -0.99
N ASP A 381 -15.64 18.97 -1.25
CA ASP A 381 -15.71 19.99 -2.30
C ASP A 381 -15.19 21.38 -1.87
N ASN A 382 -15.34 21.74 -0.59
CA ASN A 382 -15.17 23.14 -0.20
C ASN A 382 -14.87 23.41 1.28
N ASN A 383 -14.62 22.40 2.13
CA ASN A 383 -14.36 22.56 3.57
C ASN A 383 -15.45 23.32 4.36
N THR A 384 -16.65 23.52 3.78
CA THR A 384 -17.68 24.37 4.40
C THR A 384 -18.26 23.67 5.61
N PHE A 385 -18.30 24.38 6.74
CA PHE A 385 -19.00 23.95 7.94
C PHE A 385 -20.37 23.38 7.60
N ASP A 386 -20.62 22.16 8.09
CA ASP A 386 -21.93 21.54 8.24
C ASP A 386 -22.65 21.22 6.92
N ASN A 387 -21.98 21.34 5.77
CA ASN A 387 -22.63 21.21 4.47
C ASN A 387 -23.02 19.77 4.07
N ARG A 388 -22.75 18.77 4.92
CA ARG A 388 -23.09 17.37 4.72
C ARG A 388 -24.08 16.82 5.76
N SER A 389 -24.43 17.55 6.81
CA SER A 389 -25.32 17.03 7.87
C SER A 389 -26.71 16.62 7.39
N ASP A 390 -27.24 17.23 6.34
CA ASP A 390 -28.54 16.85 5.78
C ASP A 390 -28.53 15.58 4.92
N ASN A 391 -27.36 14.95 4.72
CA ASN A 391 -27.28 13.74 3.92
C ASN A 391 -26.07 12.91 4.40
N LYS A 392 -26.30 11.79 5.09
CA LYS A 392 -25.28 10.86 5.63
C LYS A 392 -24.19 11.40 6.61
N GLY A 393 -23.89 12.70 6.67
CA GLY A 393 -23.08 13.32 7.75
C GLY A 393 -21.59 12.92 7.76
N PRO A 394 -21.07 12.27 8.83
CA PRO A 394 -19.66 11.86 8.90
C PRO A 394 -19.21 10.81 7.88
N GLU A 395 -20.15 9.97 7.38
CA GLU A 395 -19.94 9.00 6.28
C GLU A 395 -18.76 8.04 6.44
N PRO A 396 -18.95 6.90 7.14
CA PRO A 396 -17.92 5.87 7.25
C PRO A 396 -17.87 5.00 5.98
N GLU A 397 -16.74 5.01 5.28
CA GLU A 397 -16.55 4.34 3.98
C GLU A 397 -15.74 3.05 4.14
N GLY A 398 -14.41 3.16 4.26
CA GLY A 398 -13.54 1.99 4.39
C GLY A 398 -13.42 1.42 5.81
N ILE A 399 -13.09 0.13 5.90
CA ILE A 399 -12.78 -0.55 7.16
C ILE A 399 -11.61 -1.53 7.08
N ALA A 400 -10.76 -1.52 8.10
CA ALA A 400 -9.75 -2.55 8.33
C ALA A 400 -9.79 -3.04 9.78
N VAL A 401 -9.41 -4.30 9.99
CA VAL A 401 -9.22 -4.86 11.33
C VAL A 401 -7.81 -5.42 11.46
N GLY A 402 -7.14 -5.04 12.55
CA GLY A 402 -5.77 -5.45 12.84
C GLY A 402 -5.62 -5.95 14.27
N LYS A 403 -4.74 -6.94 14.47
CA LYS A 403 -4.35 -7.40 15.80
C LYS A 403 -2.98 -6.85 16.18
N ILE A 404 -2.89 -6.21 17.34
CA ILE A 404 -1.66 -5.62 17.88
C ILE A 404 -1.47 -6.17 19.29
N GLY A 405 -0.45 -7.03 19.44
CA GLY A 405 -0.30 -7.86 20.64
C GLY A 405 -1.53 -8.75 20.86
N ASP A 406 -2.15 -8.63 22.04
CA ASP A 406 -3.36 -9.37 22.41
C ASP A 406 -4.66 -8.62 22.12
N ARG A 407 -4.59 -7.42 21.52
CA ARG A 407 -5.74 -6.55 21.30
C ARG A 407 -6.10 -6.50 19.81
N THR A 408 -7.39 -6.38 19.53
CA THR A 408 -7.93 -6.23 18.17
C THR A 408 -8.46 -4.82 18.02
N TYR A 409 -8.10 -4.16 16.92
CA TYR A 409 -8.50 -2.79 16.61
C TYR A 409 -9.26 -2.74 15.29
N GLY A 410 -10.32 -1.94 15.25
CA GLY A 410 -11.01 -1.53 14.03
C GLY A 410 -10.57 -0.13 13.63
N PHE A 411 -10.25 0.03 12.35
CA PHE A 411 -9.90 1.29 11.71
C PHE A 411 -10.99 1.62 10.70
N ILE A 412 -11.66 2.75 10.86
CA ILE A 412 -12.82 3.16 10.05
C ILE A 412 -12.48 4.49 9.38
N GLY A 413 -12.43 4.51 8.05
CA GLY A 413 -12.26 5.73 7.26
C GLY A 413 -13.54 6.55 7.22
N LEU A 414 -13.45 7.87 7.31
CA LEU A 414 -14.57 8.78 7.11
C LEU A 414 -14.39 9.54 5.79
N GLU A 415 -15.23 9.29 4.79
CA GLU A 415 -15.07 9.82 3.43
C GLU A 415 -15.05 11.35 3.43
N ARG A 416 -16.02 11.98 4.12
CA ARG A 416 -16.32 13.40 3.96
C ARG A 416 -15.42 14.30 4.76
N ILE A 417 -15.55 14.28 6.08
CA ILE A 417 -14.68 15.09 6.94
C ILE A 417 -13.22 14.60 6.86
N GLY A 418 -12.99 13.37 6.40
CA GLY A 418 -11.69 12.75 6.22
C GLY A 418 -11.22 12.01 7.47
N GLY A 419 -10.08 11.33 7.37
CA GLY A 419 -9.40 10.71 8.50
C GLY A 419 -9.95 9.34 8.93
N VAL A 420 -9.35 8.81 10.00
CA VAL A 420 -9.57 7.44 10.47
C VAL A 420 -9.95 7.44 11.95
N MET A 421 -11.11 6.86 12.23
CA MET A 421 -11.59 6.53 13.56
C MET A 421 -11.00 5.19 14.02
N VAL A 422 -10.47 5.14 15.24
CA VAL A 422 -9.82 3.92 15.78
C VAL A 422 -10.53 3.46 17.04
N TYR A 423 -10.96 2.20 17.04
CA TYR A 423 -11.61 1.55 18.17
C TYR A 423 -10.88 0.28 18.57
N ASP A 424 -10.69 0.09 19.86
CA ASP A 424 -10.34 -1.22 20.41
C ASP A 424 -11.60 -2.07 20.47
N ILE A 425 -11.65 -3.09 19.61
CA ILE A 425 -12.78 -4.02 19.46
C ILE A 425 -12.49 -5.39 20.08
N THR A 426 -11.44 -5.50 20.91
CA THR A 426 -11.06 -6.76 21.61
C THR A 426 -12.24 -7.36 22.36
N ASN A 427 -13.07 -6.49 22.97
CA ASN A 427 -14.39 -6.88 23.47
C ASN A 427 -15.47 -6.37 22.50
N PRO A 428 -16.02 -7.22 21.61
CA PRO A 428 -16.97 -6.78 20.58
C PRO A 428 -18.28 -6.21 21.13
N ALA A 429 -18.65 -6.54 22.38
CA ALA A 429 -19.85 -6.02 23.03
C ALA A 429 -19.64 -4.67 23.74
N SER A 430 -18.39 -4.21 23.84
CA SER A 430 -18.04 -2.92 24.43
C SER A 430 -16.75 -2.37 23.81
N PRO A 431 -16.73 -2.07 22.50
CA PRO A 431 -15.61 -1.36 21.89
C PRO A 431 -15.28 -0.08 22.63
N GLN A 432 -14.01 0.34 22.57
CA GLN A 432 -13.55 1.57 23.21
C GLN A 432 -12.90 2.47 22.16
N PHE A 433 -13.36 3.71 22.04
CA PHE A 433 -12.69 4.71 21.21
C PHE A 433 -11.25 4.94 21.69
N VAL A 434 -10.32 4.99 20.74
CA VAL A 434 -8.89 5.16 21.00
C VAL A 434 -8.42 6.54 20.55
N GLN A 435 -8.65 6.87 19.29
CA GLN A 435 -8.25 8.14 18.68
C GLN A 435 -9.00 8.37 17.36
N TYR A 436 -8.99 9.62 16.91
CA TYR A 436 -9.40 10.02 15.57
C TYR A 436 -8.24 10.78 14.95
N LEU A 437 -7.71 10.26 13.85
CA LEU A 437 -6.59 10.84 13.13
C LEU A 437 -7.09 11.48 11.84
N ASN A 438 -6.82 12.77 11.66
CA ASN A 438 -7.17 13.48 10.43
C ASN A 438 -6.05 14.50 10.15
N ASN A 439 -5.37 14.32 9.01
CA ASN A 439 -4.25 15.17 8.58
C ASN A 439 -4.67 16.20 7.51
N ARG A 440 -5.98 16.42 7.33
CA ARG A 440 -6.52 17.45 6.43
C ARG A 440 -6.28 18.84 7.00
N ASP A 441 -5.73 19.73 6.18
CA ASP A 441 -5.68 21.17 6.47
C ASP A 441 -6.91 21.86 5.87
N PHE A 442 -7.93 22.06 6.70
CA PHE A 442 -9.18 22.73 6.32
C PHE A 442 -9.01 24.19 5.88
N SER A 443 -7.84 24.82 6.09
CA SER A 443 -7.56 26.18 5.62
C SER A 443 -7.10 26.24 4.15
N GLN A 444 -6.70 25.10 3.58
CA GLN A 444 -6.24 25.02 2.19
C GLN A 444 -7.38 24.74 1.22
N ASN A 445 -7.10 24.97 -0.06
CA ASN A 445 -8.00 24.56 -1.13
C ASN A 445 -7.95 23.04 -1.29
N VAL A 446 -9.11 22.38 -1.19
CA VAL A 446 -9.29 20.92 -1.29
C VAL A 446 -8.76 20.30 -2.60
N GLN A 447 -8.54 21.12 -3.64
CA GLN A 447 -8.01 20.70 -4.93
C GLN A 447 -6.47 20.74 -5.01
N LEU A 448 -5.77 20.99 -3.90
CA LEU A 448 -4.32 21.12 -3.83
C LEU A 448 -3.73 20.14 -2.82
N ALA A 449 -2.52 19.65 -3.09
CA ALA A 449 -1.77 18.74 -2.20
C ALA A 449 -1.63 19.25 -0.76
N ALA A 450 -1.57 20.58 -0.58
CA ALA A 450 -1.46 21.20 0.73
C ALA A 450 -2.67 20.91 1.65
N ALA A 451 -3.83 20.53 1.09
CA ALA A 451 -5.01 20.20 1.88
C ALA A 451 -4.88 18.89 2.67
N GLY A 452 -3.85 18.08 2.43
CA GLY A 452 -3.68 16.79 3.10
C GLY A 452 -4.50 15.69 2.45
N ASP A 453 -4.98 14.74 3.25
CA ASP A 453 -5.75 13.60 2.76
C ASP A 453 -7.27 13.88 2.74
N LEU A 454 -7.93 13.47 1.66
CA LEU A 454 -9.37 13.65 1.44
C LEU A 454 -9.99 12.39 0.83
N GLY A 455 -11.11 11.93 1.40
CA GLY A 455 -11.83 10.73 0.95
C GLY A 455 -11.09 9.42 1.22
N PRO A 456 -10.79 9.04 2.48
CA PRO A 456 -10.31 7.70 2.80
C PRO A 456 -11.23 6.62 2.24
N GLU A 457 -10.69 5.79 1.37
CA GLU A 457 -11.41 4.76 0.61
C GLU A 457 -10.93 3.37 1.00
N GLY A 458 -9.67 3.05 0.68
CA GLY A 458 -9.03 1.80 1.05
C GLY A 458 -8.25 1.90 2.36
N LEU A 459 -8.48 0.95 3.27
CA LEU A 459 -7.66 0.78 4.47
C LEU A 459 -7.01 -0.60 4.46
N THR A 460 -5.67 -0.63 4.49
CA THR A 460 -4.89 -1.86 4.54
C THR A 460 -4.09 -1.92 5.84
N PHE A 461 -4.41 -2.89 6.71
CA PHE A 461 -3.61 -3.18 7.90
C PHE A 461 -2.47 -4.16 7.55
N VAL A 462 -1.25 -3.81 7.91
CA VAL A 462 -0.06 -4.67 7.81
C VAL A 462 0.39 -5.05 9.21
N SER A 463 0.52 -6.35 9.48
CA SER A 463 0.96 -6.82 10.80
C SER A 463 2.43 -6.46 11.05
N ALA A 464 2.85 -6.40 12.32
CA ALA A 464 4.26 -6.20 12.67
C ALA A 464 5.21 -7.19 11.98
N ALA A 465 4.78 -8.45 11.83
CA ALA A 465 5.59 -9.51 11.22
C ALA A 465 5.69 -9.39 9.69
N ASP A 466 4.71 -8.75 9.08
CA ASP A 466 4.62 -8.53 7.64
C ASP A 466 5.19 -7.15 7.25
N SER A 467 5.39 -6.27 8.23
CA SER A 467 5.83 -4.89 8.02
C SER A 467 7.34 -4.79 7.83
N PRO A 468 7.82 -3.93 6.92
CA PRO A 468 9.24 -3.66 6.74
C PRO A 468 9.89 -3.04 7.98
N THR A 469 9.14 -2.32 8.81
CA THR A 469 9.67 -1.63 10.01
C THR A 469 9.61 -2.50 11.27
N GLY A 470 9.05 -3.71 11.19
CA GLY A 470 8.71 -4.50 12.38
C GLY A 470 7.59 -3.90 13.26
N LEU A 471 7.03 -2.74 12.91
CA LEU A 471 5.86 -2.14 13.55
C LEU A 471 4.60 -2.39 12.71
N PRO A 472 3.42 -2.64 13.31
CA PRO A 472 2.18 -2.71 12.54
C PRO A 472 1.95 -1.39 11.77
N LEU A 473 1.52 -1.49 10.52
CA LEU A 473 1.20 -0.34 9.68
C LEU A 473 -0.30 -0.26 9.38
N LEU A 474 -0.79 0.96 9.20
CA LEU A 474 -2.03 1.23 8.49
C LEU A 474 -1.71 2.04 7.23
N VAL A 475 -2.05 1.51 6.07
CA VAL A 475 -2.00 2.24 4.81
C VAL A 475 -3.41 2.72 4.49
N VAL A 476 -3.56 4.01 4.23
CA VAL A 476 -4.84 4.66 3.90
C VAL A 476 -4.73 5.28 2.52
N THR A 477 -5.52 4.79 1.57
CA THR A 477 -5.68 5.40 0.26
C THR A 477 -6.85 6.38 0.28
N ASN A 478 -6.67 7.52 -0.36
CA ASN A 478 -7.59 8.63 -0.30
C ASN A 478 -7.98 9.04 -1.73
N GLU A 479 -9.22 8.73 -2.10
CA GLU A 479 -9.65 8.74 -3.49
C GLU A 479 -9.74 10.15 -4.05
N ILE A 480 -10.14 11.15 -3.25
CA ILE A 480 -10.24 12.55 -3.71
C ILE A 480 -8.88 13.23 -3.82
N SER A 481 -8.00 13.05 -2.82
CA SER A 481 -6.67 13.66 -2.83
C SER A 481 -5.67 12.90 -3.71
N GLY A 482 -6.02 11.69 -4.16
CA GLY A 482 -5.10 10.80 -4.88
C GLY A 482 -3.86 10.47 -4.06
N SER A 483 -3.97 10.52 -2.73
CA SER A 483 -2.87 10.28 -1.79
C SER A 483 -2.97 8.91 -1.16
N THR A 484 -1.83 8.36 -0.76
CA THR A 484 -1.73 7.14 0.01
C THR A 484 -0.77 7.36 1.14
N THR A 485 -1.28 7.35 2.36
CA THR A 485 -0.52 7.68 3.56
C THR A 485 -0.29 6.43 4.38
N THR A 486 0.95 6.21 4.79
CA THR A 486 1.36 5.07 5.62
C THR A 486 1.59 5.55 7.05
N TYR A 487 0.94 4.88 8.00
CA TYR A 487 1.07 5.16 9.42
C TYR A 487 1.70 3.99 10.15
N ALA A 488 2.71 4.24 10.98
CA ALA A 488 3.12 3.31 12.02
C ALA A 488 2.07 3.29 13.13
N ILE A 489 1.77 2.11 13.67
CA ILE A 489 0.90 1.92 14.82
C ILE A 489 1.71 1.37 15.96
N ALA A 490 1.66 2.05 17.10
CA ALA A 490 2.40 1.61 18.27
C ALA A 490 1.69 1.97 19.57
N PRO A 491 2.15 1.45 20.73
CA PRO A 491 1.58 1.81 22.02
C PRO A 491 1.59 3.33 22.22
N ASN A 492 0.44 3.89 22.52
CA ASN A 492 0.29 5.24 23.03
C ASN A 492 0.72 5.21 24.50
N ASP A 493 2.04 5.09 24.74
CA ASP A 493 2.57 5.61 25.98
C ASP A 493 2.34 7.11 25.91
N THR A 494 1.38 7.57 26.71
CA THR A 494 1.07 8.98 26.92
C THR A 494 2.29 9.80 27.42
N ASN A 495 3.45 9.17 27.60
CA ASN A 495 4.75 9.80 27.87
C ASN A 495 5.86 9.34 26.90
N GLY A 496 5.66 9.36 25.57
CA GLY A 496 6.80 9.35 24.65
C GLY A 496 7.93 10.25 25.18
N ILE A 497 9.18 9.78 25.12
CA ILE A 497 10.30 10.45 25.78
C ILE A 497 10.66 11.66 24.92
N VAL A 498 10.19 12.85 25.32
CA VAL A 498 10.47 14.10 24.62
C VAL A 498 11.53 14.89 25.36
N GLY A 499 12.63 15.20 24.68
CA GLY A 499 13.71 16.06 25.12
C GLY A 499 13.32 17.55 25.15
N THR A 500 14.32 18.42 25.12
CA THR A 500 14.15 19.87 25.02
C THR A 500 14.98 20.44 23.88
N GLN A 501 15.32 21.73 23.93
CA GLN A 501 16.17 22.37 22.91
C GLN A 501 17.64 22.41 23.38
N GLN A 502 18.02 21.50 24.28
CA GLN A 502 19.34 21.38 24.89
C GLN A 502 19.78 19.92 24.83
N GLY A 503 21.08 19.66 24.75
CA GLY A 503 21.60 18.29 24.77
C GLY A 503 21.34 17.55 26.09
N GLU A 504 20.74 16.38 25.98
CA GLU A 504 20.23 15.55 27.07
C GLU A 504 20.60 14.07 26.90
N THR A 505 20.19 13.25 27.87
CA THR A 505 20.26 11.79 27.75
C THR A 505 18.87 11.21 27.93
N LEU A 506 18.36 10.56 26.89
CA LEU A 506 17.03 9.97 26.82
C LEU A 506 17.18 8.44 26.81
N ASN A 507 16.46 7.74 27.68
CA ASN A 507 16.56 6.29 27.81
C ASN A 507 15.18 5.67 27.74
N GLY A 508 14.92 4.89 26.70
CA GLY A 508 13.78 4.01 26.59
C GLY A 508 13.90 2.79 27.50
N SER A 509 13.03 1.83 27.27
CA SER A 509 12.64 0.76 28.16
C SER A 509 13.00 -0.60 27.56
N ASN A 510 12.20 -1.63 27.87
CA ASN A 510 12.31 -2.95 27.22
C ASN A 510 11.06 -3.27 26.39
N GLN A 511 10.32 -2.23 26.03
CA GLN A 511 9.11 -2.27 25.21
C GLN A 511 9.32 -1.31 24.06
N ILE A 512 8.42 -1.33 23.07
CA ILE A 512 8.39 -0.32 22.01
C ILE A 512 8.28 1.09 22.63
N ASP A 513 9.26 1.94 22.34
CA ASP A 513 9.38 3.32 22.80
C ASP A 513 9.33 4.32 21.64
N PHE A 514 8.81 5.52 21.91
CA PHE A 514 8.83 6.67 20.99
C PHE A 514 9.64 7.77 21.65
N ILE A 515 10.78 8.11 21.07
CA ILE A 515 11.72 9.09 21.64
C ILE A 515 11.92 10.23 20.65
N ASN A 516 11.89 11.47 21.13
CA ASN A 516 12.15 12.66 20.32
C ASN A 516 13.08 13.62 21.08
N GLY A 517 14.32 13.78 20.61
CA GLY A 517 15.33 14.66 21.20
C GLY A 517 15.01 16.15 21.07
N LEU A 518 14.30 16.53 20.00
CA LEU A 518 14.00 17.89 19.56
C LEU A 518 15.23 18.70 19.16
N GLY A 519 16.07 19.13 20.08
CA GLY A 519 17.25 19.90 19.70
C GLY A 519 18.33 19.96 20.76
N GLY A 520 19.55 20.25 20.34
CA GLY A 520 20.73 20.02 21.16
C GLY A 520 21.51 18.81 20.65
N ASN A 521 22.58 18.45 21.35
CA ASN A 521 23.33 17.24 21.03
C ASN A 521 22.96 16.19 22.07
N ASP A 522 22.05 15.31 21.70
CA ASP A 522 21.43 14.33 22.57
C ASP A 522 22.16 12.99 22.55
N SER A 523 21.98 12.22 23.63
CA SER A 523 22.38 10.82 23.71
C SER A 523 21.12 10.00 23.98
N ILE A 524 20.68 9.26 22.97
CA ILE A 524 19.38 8.58 22.97
C ILE A 524 19.60 7.07 22.91
N PHE A 525 18.97 6.34 23.82
CA PHE A 525 19.00 4.88 23.88
C PHE A 525 17.58 4.33 23.80
N GLY A 526 17.25 3.52 22.78
CA GLY A 526 15.95 2.87 22.62
C GLY A 526 15.72 1.80 23.68
N GLY A 527 16.61 0.81 23.72
CA GLY A 527 16.55 -0.29 24.68
C GLY A 527 16.15 -1.58 23.98
N ASN A 528 15.33 -2.41 24.61
CA ASN A 528 14.74 -3.52 23.86
C ASN A 528 13.38 -3.08 23.32
N GLY A 529 13.00 -3.48 22.12
CA GLY A 529 11.75 -3.05 21.52
C GLY A 529 11.93 -2.80 20.04
N ASN A 530 10.84 -2.55 19.33
CA ASN A 530 10.92 -2.02 17.96
C ASN A 530 10.62 -0.53 18.10
N ASP A 531 11.63 0.27 18.35
CA ASP A 531 11.51 1.65 18.81
C ASP A 531 11.44 2.62 17.63
N VAL A 532 10.87 3.81 17.88
CA VAL A 532 10.93 4.94 16.94
C VAL A 532 11.64 6.10 17.59
N ILE A 533 12.76 6.52 17.03
CA ILE A 533 13.62 7.54 17.64
C ILE A 533 13.87 8.67 16.64
N TYR A 534 13.61 9.90 17.09
CA TYR A 534 13.95 11.13 16.39
C TYR A 534 15.03 11.87 17.19
N GLY A 535 16.20 12.11 16.58
CA GLY A 535 17.28 12.90 17.15
C GLY A 535 16.88 14.37 17.27
N GLY A 536 16.36 14.93 16.18
CA GLY A 536 15.99 16.34 16.11
C GLY A 536 17.09 17.17 15.49
N SER A 537 17.45 18.27 16.15
CA SER A 537 18.44 19.21 15.63
C SER A 537 19.70 19.25 16.47
N GLY A 538 20.84 18.94 15.86
CA GLY A 538 22.14 18.95 16.51
C GLY A 538 22.89 17.68 16.21
N ASN A 539 24.03 17.49 16.85
CA ASN A 539 24.85 16.30 16.58
C ASN A 539 24.54 15.25 17.63
N ASP A 540 23.64 14.34 17.30
CA ASP A 540 23.09 13.37 18.24
C ASP A 540 23.85 12.05 18.22
N THR A 541 23.77 11.32 19.33
CA THR A 541 24.23 9.92 19.45
C THR A 541 23.02 9.05 19.75
N ILE A 542 22.62 8.21 18.81
CA ILE A 542 21.42 7.39 18.88
C ILE A 542 21.82 5.91 18.90
N THR A 543 21.23 5.12 19.79
CA THR A 543 21.44 3.66 19.85
C THR A 543 20.09 2.96 20.04
N GLY A 544 19.65 2.20 19.05
CA GLY A 544 18.42 1.38 19.11
C GLY A 544 18.54 0.27 20.17
N ASN A 545 19.63 -0.50 20.08
CA ASN A 545 19.99 -1.69 20.87
C ASN A 545 19.39 -3.00 20.36
N SER A 546 18.18 -3.41 20.76
CA SER A 546 17.66 -4.72 20.35
C SER A 546 16.21 -4.65 19.90
N GLY A 547 15.93 -5.23 18.75
CA GLY A 547 14.64 -5.23 18.07
C GLY A 547 14.75 -4.46 16.76
N ASN A 548 13.66 -4.41 15.98
CA ASN A 548 13.65 -3.77 14.67
C ASN A 548 13.29 -2.30 14.85
N ASP A 549 14.28 -1.44 14.92
CA ASP A 549 14.14 -0.03 15.26
C ASP A 549 14.02 0.86 14.01
N LEU A 550 13.33 1.99 14.17
CA LEU A 550 13.20 3.04 13.17
C LEU A 550 13.84 4.32 13.72
N LEU A 551 15.00 4.69 13.19
CA LEU A 551 15.86 5.74 13.74
C LEU A 551 16.03 6.89 12.75
N PHE A 552 15.88 8.13 13.23
CA PHE A 552 16.04 9.35 12.45
C PHE A 552 17.05 10.27 13.14
N GLY A 553 18.18 10.57 12.50
CA GLY A 553 19.13 11.62 12.93
C GLY A 553 18.64 13.04 12.63
N GLU A 554 17.84 13.19 11.57
CA GLU A 554 17.27 14.47 11.11
C GLU A 554 18.32 15.51 10.66
N SER A 555 18.81 16.39 11.53
CA SER A 555 19.74 17.45 11.12
C SER A 555 20.94 17.55 12.05
N GLY A 556 22.13 17.69 11.47
CA GLY A 556 23.39 17.73 12.20
C GLY A 556 24.19 16.45 11.96
N ALA A 557 25.46 16.46 12.36
CA ALA A 557 26.35 15.31 12.12
C ALA A 557 26.19 14.27 13.23
N ASN A 558 25.38 13.24 12.99
CA ASN A 558 24.94 12.26 13.98
C ASN A 558 25.81 11.00 14.01
N ASN A 559 25.71 10.27 15.13
CA ASN A 559 26.27 8.94 15.30
C ASN A 559 25.14 7.98 15.69
N ILE A 560 24.74 7.10 14.78
CA ILE A 560 23.55 6.26 14.92
C ILE A 560 23.94 4.78 14.84
N SER A 561 23.45 3.98 15.78
CA SER A 561 23.61 2.53 15.79
C SER A 561 22.23 1.87 15.94
N GLY A 562 21.88 0.98 15.03
CA GLY A 562 20.68 0.14 15.12
C GLY A 562 20.80 -0.87 16.26
N GLY A 563 21.73 -1.82 16.12
CA GLY A 563 22.03 -2.83 17.13
C GLY A 563 21.70 -4.23 16.63
N ASP A 564 21.01 -5.02 17.44
CA ASP A 564 20.49 -6.33 17.04
C ASP A 564 19.07 -6.16 16.49
N GLY A 565 18.77 -6.61 15.28
CA GLY A 565 17.45 -6.49 14.68
C GLY A 565 17.55 -6.15 13.21
N ASN A 566 16.40 -6.07 12.52
CA ASN A 566 16.35 -5.53 11.17
C ASN A 566 15.92 -4.07 11.28
N ASP A 567 16.89 -3.16 11.30
CA ASP A 567 16.69 -1.75 11.59
C ASP A 567 16.51 -0.93 10.31
N ILE A 568 15.80 0.19 10.43
CA ILE A 568 15.73 1.22 9.39
C ILE A 568 16.27 2.53 9.96
N ILE A 569 17.32 3.06 9.35
CA ILE A 569 18.05 4.22 9.87
C ILE A 569 18.19 5.31 8.82
N TYR A 570 17.84 6.54 9.18
CA TYR A 570 18.04 7.75 8.39
C TYR A 570 19.03 8.66 9.11
N GLY A 571 20.16 8.99 8.47
CA GLY A 571 21.07 10.04 8.92
C GLY A 571 20.39 11.40 8.82
N GLY A 572 19.99 11.76 7.61
CA GLY A 572 19.24 12.96 7.31
C GLY A 572 20.10 13.99 6.58
N ALA A 573 20.40 15.11 7.23
CA ALA A 573 21.23 16.17 6.68
C ALA A 573 22.52 16.34 7.48
N ASP A 574 23.57 16.75 6.77
CA ASP A 574 24.97 16.81 7.23
C ASP A 574 25.63 15.42 7.28
N SER A 575 26.94 15.38 7.51
CA SER A 575 27.73 14.14 7.50
C SER A 575 27.46 13.26 8.72
N ASP A 576 26.82 12.13 8.51
CA ASP A 576 26.42 11.17 9.53
C ASP A 576 27.36 9.94 9.59
N THR A 577 27.37 9.26 10.75
CA THR A 577 28.00 7.95 10.93
C THR A 577 26.94 6.97 11.40
N ILE A 578 26.67 5.94 10.60
CA ILE A 578 25.57 5.00 10.77
C ILE A 578 26.09 3.57 10.79
N SER A 579 25.63 2.77 11.77
CA SER A 579 25.87 1.33 11.84
C SER A 579 24.54 0.59 11.99
N GLY A 580 24.26 -0.38 11.12
CA GLY A 580 23.11 -1.29 11.24
C GLY A 580 23.30 -2.22 12.44
N GLY A 581 24.28 -3.11 12.35
CA GLY A 581 24.66 -4.01 13.42
C GLY A 581 24.46 -5.47 13.03
N SER A 582 23.51 -6.15 13.66
CA SER A 582 23.21 -7.56 13.39
C SER A 582 21.76 -7.72 12.94
N GLY A 583 21.54 -8.26 11.76
CA GLY A 583 20.24 -8.42 11.13
C GLY A 583 20.28 -7.82 9.73
N ASN A 584 19.14 -7.83 9.04
CA ASN A 584 19.05 -7.30 7.69
C ASN A 584 18.58 -5.84 7.76
N ASP A 585 19.53 -4.92 7.76
CA ASP A 585 19.32 -3.50 8.02
C ASP A 585 19.11 -2.69 6.73
N THR A 586 18.42 -1.55 6.86
CA THR A 586 18.24 -0.58 5.79
C THR A 586 18.73 0.79 6.25
N LEU A 587 19.77 1.31 5.60
CA LEU A 587 20.50 2.51 6.03
C LEU A 587 20.48 3.56 4.93
N PHE A 588 20.10 4.80 5.29
CA PHE A 588 20.08 5.96 4.42
C PHE A 588 20.94 7.07 5.02
N GLY A 589 22.00 7.50 4.32
CA GLY A 589 22.84 8.63 4.72
C GLY A 589 22.08 9.94 4.58
N GLY A 590 21.67 10.23 3.34
CA GLY A 590 20.87 11.41 3.01
C GLY A 590 21.72 12.44 2.29
N ALA A 591 21.93 13.60 2.91
CA ALA A 591 22.74 14.67 2.34
C ALA A 591 23.94 14.97 3.23
N GLY A 592 25.15 14.85 2.71
CA GLY A 592 26.37 14.97 3.49
C GLY A 592 27.42 14.01 2.96
N ASP A 593 28.65 14.13 3.44
CA ASP A 593 29.64 13.06 3.23
C ASP A 593 29.46 12.04 4.37
N ASP A 594 28.76 10.93 4.12
CA ASP A 594 28.29 9.98 5.14
C ASP A 594 29.16 8.72 5.27
N VAL A 595 29.09 8.06 6.44
CA VAL A 595 29.73 6.77 6.68
C VAL A 595 28.70 5.76 7.14
N LEU A 596 28.44 4.73 6.33
CA LEU A 596 27.45 3.69 6.58
C LEU A 596 28.13 2.31 6.71
N THR A 597 27.75 1.53 7.71
CA THR A 597 28.18 0.15 7.89
C THR A 597 26.97 -0.74 8.15
N GLY A 598 26.70 -1.73 7.29
CA GLY A 598 25.61 -2.71 7.45
C GLY A 598 25.86 -3.62 8.65
N GLY A 599 26.84 -4.51 8.53
CA GLY A 599 27.28 -5.39 9.61
C GLY A 599 27.06 -6.87 9.28
N ASP A 600 26.32 -7.58 10.12
CA ASP A 600 25.99 -9.00 9.93
C ASP A 600 24.57 -9.12 9.36
N GLY A 601 24.38 -9.56 8.13
CA GLY A 601 23.07 -9.78 7.53
C GLY A 601 23.02 -9.34 6.08
N ALA A 602 21.87 -9.51 5.42
CA ALA A 602 21.70 -9.00 4.06
C ALA A 602 21.15 -7.57 4.13
N ASP A 603 22.04 -6.60 3.98
CA ASP A 603 21.78 -5.19 4.25
C ASP A 603 21.50 -4.38 2.98
N THR A 604 20.85 -3.23 3.15
CA THR A 604 20.61 -2.26 2.06
C THR A 604 21.08 -0.88 2.51
N LEU A 605 22.09 -0.33 1.83
CA LEU A 605 22.74 0.93 2.14
C LEU A 605 22.60 1.91 0.98
N THR A 606 22.19 3.15 1.27
CA THR A 606 22.16 4.26 0.31
C THR A 606 22.88 5.48 0.91
N GLY A 607 23.93 5.96 0.25
CA GLY A 607 24.68 7.16 0.65
C GLY A 607 23.84 8.41 0.44
N GLY A 608 23.50 8.70 -0.81
CA GLY A 608 22.64 9.82 -1.18
C GLY A 608 23.43 10.90 -1.91
N ALA A 609 23.57 12.08 -1.31
CA ALA A 609 24.27 13.20 -1.93
C ALA A 609 25.48 13.61 -1.11
N GLY A 610 26.68 13.59 -1.71
CA GLY A 610 27.95 13.85 -1.06
C GLY A 610 28.92 12.70 -1.33
N ASN A 611 30.14 12.76 -0.79
CA ASN A 611 31.13 11.71 -1.00
C ASN A 611 31.04 10.70 0.15
N ASP A 612 30.37 9.59 -0.10
CA ASP A 612 29.97 8.63 0.92
C ASP A 612 30.93 7.45 1.03
N ASN A 613 30.94 6.81 2.21
CA ASN A 613 31.68 5.58 2.46
C ASN A 613 30.76 4.50 3.02
N LEU A 614 30.46 3.49 2.20
CA LEU A 614 29.54 2.40 2.49
C LEU A 614 30.29 1.08 2.63
N THR A 615 30.01 0.34 3.70
CA THR A 615 30.51 -1.02 3.92
C THR A 615 29.34 -1.96 4.22
N GLY A 616 29.13 -2.99 3.40
CA GLY A 616 28.07 -4.00 3.58
C GLY A 616 28.36 -4.86 4.81
N GLY A 617 29.42 -5.66 4.74
CA GLY A 617 29.86 -6.49 5.86
C GLY A 617 29.79 -7.96 5.51
N SER A 618 28.90 -8.72 6.15
CA SER A 618 28.71 -10.13 5.85
C SER A 618 27.26 -10.43 5.52
N GLY A 619 27.01 -11.16 4.44
CA GLY A 619 25.67 -11.37 3.89
C GLY A 619 25.61 -10.85 2.46
N ALA A 620 24.47 -10.99 1.78
CA ALA A 620 24.34 -10.53 0.41
C ALA A 620 23.74 -9.13 0.40
N ASP A 621 24.58 -8.13 0.18
CA ASP A 621 24.26 -6.72 0.43
C ASP A 621 23.91 -5.94 -0.84
N ILE A 622 23.19 -4.84 -0.68
CA ILE A 622 22.87 -3.87 -1.73
C ILE A 622 23.39 -2.49 -1.31
N LEU A 623 24.36 -1.94 -2.04
CA LEU A 623 24.98 -0.65 -1.76
C LEU A 623 24.77 0.30 -2.94
N THR A 624 24.29 1.51 -2.67
CA THR A 624 24.16 2.60 -3.66
C THR A 624 24.85 3.86 -3.13
N GLY A 625 25.85 4.36 -3.85
CA GLY A 625 26.57 5.60 -3.51
C GLY A 625 25.67 6.83 -3.70
N GLY A 626 25.34 7.14 -4.95
CA GLY A 626 24.43 8.23 -5.30
C GLY A 626 25.16 9.33 -6.08
N ASP A 627 25.04 10.58 -5.62
CA ASP A 627 25.73 11.73 -6.21
C ASP A 627 27.02 12.01 -5.43
N GLY A 628 28.20 11.83 -6.01
CA GLY A 628 29.45 12.06 -5.28
C GLY A 628 30.62 11.24 -5.81
N ALA A 629 31.77 11.36 -5.16
CA ALA A 629 32.87 10.42 -5.39
C ALA A 629 32.90 9.44 -4.21
N ASP A 630 32.25 8.30 -4.39
CA ASP A 630 31.89 7.39 -3.31
C ASP A 630 32.86 6.22 -3.17
N ILE A 631 32.89 5.62 -1.98
CA ILE A 631 33.65 4.41 -1.68
C ILE A 631 32.69 3.34 -1.19
N LEU A 632 32.56 2.25 -1.94
CA LEU A 632 31.68 1.13 -1.62
C LEU A 632 32.50 -0.16 -1.44
N THR A 633 32.26 -0.87 -0.33
CA THR A 633 32.85 -2.20 -0.06
C THR A 633 31.74 -3.19 0.29
N GLY A 634 31.55 -4.25 -0.52
CA GLY A 634 30.55 -5.30 -0.28
C GLY A 634 30.90 -6.13 0.95
N GLY A 635 31.95 -6.93 0.86
CA GLY A 635 32.47 -7.73 1.97
C GLY A 635 32.38 -9.22 1.68
N ASP A 636 31.72 -9.97 2.57
CA ASP A 636 31.51 -11.41 2.41
C ASP A 636 30.09 -11.67 1.90
N GLY A 637 29.88 -12.14 0.66
CA GLY A 637 28.50 -12.25 0.20
C GLY A 637 28.31 -12.52 -1.28
N ALA A 638 27.22 -12.00 -1.81
CA ALA A 638 27.01 -11.90 -3.25
C ALA A 638 26.33 -10.56 -3.44
N ASP A 639 27.17 -9.54 -3.58
CA ASP A 639 26.79 -8.16 -3.30
C ASP A 639 26.44 -7.42 -4.59
N ASN A 640 25.56 -6.43 -4.48
CA ASN A 640 25.22 -5.53 -5.58
C ASN A 640 25.61 -4.11 -5.23
N LEU A 641 26.65 -3.59 -5.89
CA LEU A 641 27.20 -2.25 -5.66
C LEU A 641 26.92 -1.36 -6.88
N THR A 642 26.38 -0.16 -6.63
CA THR A 642 26.19 0.88 -7.65
C THR A 642 26.82 2.19 -7.17
N GLY A 643 27.78 2.72 -7.91
CA GLY A 643 28.45 4.00 -7.60
C GLY A 643 27.49 5.16 -7.78
N GLY A 644 27.06 5.40 -9.02
CA GLY A 644 26.11 6.46 -9.35
C GLY A 644 26.77 7.52 -10.20
N ALA A 645 26.77 8.76 -9.73
CA ALA A 645 27.33 9.90 -10.46
C ALA A 645 28.56 10.45 -9.75
N GLY A 646 29.70 10.44 -10.41
CA GLY A 646 30.98 10.94 -9.95
C GLY A 646 32.06 9.87 -10.11
N ASN A 647 33.19 10.02 -9.43
CA ASN A 647 34.33 9.11 -9.65
C ASN A 647 34.43 8.15 -8.47
N ASP A 648 33.87 6.96 -8.63
CA ASP A 648 33.61 6.03 -7.53
C ASP A 648 34.67 4.95 -7.41
N ASN A 649 34.77 4.36 -6.21
CA ASN A 649 35.64 3.21 -5.93
C ASN A 649 34.84 2.08 -5.29
N LEU A 650 34.62 1.01 -6.05
CA LEU A 650 33.81 -0.14 -5.67
C LEU A 650 34.69 -1.38 -5.49
N THR A 651 34.51 -2.08 -4.37
CA THR A 651 35.15 -3.38 -4.10
C THR A 651 34.09 -4.40 -3.70
N GLY A 652 33.92 -5.48 -4.47
CA GLY A 652 32.96 -6.56 -4.18
C GLY A 652 33.37 -7.33 -2.92
N GLY A 653 34.52 -8.00 -2.97
CA GLY A 653 35.07 -8.72 -1.84
C GLY A 653 35.10 -10.21 -2.11
N SER A 654 34.32 -10.99 -1.37
CA SER A 654 34.23 -12.44 -1.57
C SER A 654 32.82 -12.87 -1.95
N GLY A 655 32.77 -13.87 -2.83
CA GLY A 655 31.55 -14.39 -3.45
C GLY A 655 31.22 -13.70 -4.76
N ALA A 656 30.03 -13.94 -5.31
CA ALA A 656 29.75 -13.58 -6.71
C ALA A 656 29.06 -12.22 -6.78
N ASP A 657 29.83 -11.17 -7.07
CA ASP A 657 29.41 -9.79 -6.92
C ASP A 657 29.00 -9.14 -8.24
N THR A 658 28.12 -8.14 -8.17
CA THR A 658 27.74 -7.29 -9.29
C THR A 658 28.06 -5.83 -8.96
N LEU A 659 28.96 -5.23 -9.73
CA LEU A 659 29.43 -3.86 -9.54
C LEU A 659 29.08 -3.02 -10.78
N THR A 660 28.50 -1.85 -10.56
CA THR A 660 28.22 -0.84 -11.60
C THR A 660 28.79 0.51 -11.17
N GLY A 661 29.72 1.08 -11.94
CA GLY A 661 30.32 2.39 -11.66
C GLY A 661 29.29 3.51 -11.86
N GLY A 662 28.92 3.76 -13.12
CA GLY A 662 27.89 4.74 -13.48
C GLY A 662 28.46 5.85 -14.36
N ASP A 663 28.29 7.10 -13.95
CA ASP A 663 28.78 8.27 -14.67
C ASP A 663 30.05 8.81 -14.00
N GLY A 664 31.21 8.74 -14.66
CA GLY A 664 32.46 9.31 -14.18
C GLY A 664 33.65 8.38 -14.42
N ASP A 665 34.83 8.73 -13.93
CA ASP A 665 36.00 7.86 -14.08
C ASP A 665 36.09 6.92 -12.86
N ASP A 666 35.60 5.69 -12.99
CA ASP A 666 35.38 4.78 -11.86
C ASP A 666 36.49 3.72 -11.69
N VAL A 667 36.60 3.18 -10.47
CA VAL A 667 37.49 2.05 -10.13
C VAL A 667 36.68 0.92 -9.52
N LEU A 668 36.63 -0.23 -10.21
CA LEU A 668 35.90 -1.42 -9.79
C LEU A 668 36.85 -2.60 -9.57
N THR A 669 36.72 -3.28 -8.43
CA THR A 669 37.42 -4.53 -8.10
C THR A 669 36.42 -5.60 -7.67
N GLY A 670 36.30 -6.71 -8.42
CA GLY A 670 35.39 -7.82 -8.09
C GLY A 670 35.84 -8.54 -6.82
N GLY A 671 36.99 -9.21 -6.89
CA GLY A 671 37.59 -9.89 -5.74
C GLY A 671 37.65 -11.40 -5.94
N ASP A 672 37.14 -12.17 -5.00
CA ASP A 672 37.09 -13.63 -5.09
C ASP A 672 35.68 -14.08 -5.49
N GLY A 673 35.46 -14.73 -6.63
CA GLY A 673 34.10 -15.09 -7.00
C GLY A 673 33.88 -15.39 -8.46
N VAL A 674 32.72 -15.00 -8.96
CA VAL A 674 32.42 -14.94 -10.39
C VAL A 674 31.66 -13.65 -10.53
N ASP A 675 32.38 -12.60 -10.91
CA ASP A 675 31.89 -11.24 -10.73
C ASP A 675 31.42 -10.64 -12.05
N ILE A 676 30.51 -9.68 -11.95
CA ILE A 676 30.00 -8.90 -13.07
C ILE A 676 30.32 -7.43 -12.80
N LEU A 677 31.22 -6.86 -13.60
CA LEU A 677 31.66 -5.46 -13.48
C LEU A 677 31.22 -4.67 -14.72
N THR A 678 30.57 -3.53 -14.50
CA THR A 678 30.21 -2.57 -15.54
C THR A 678 30.73 -1.18 -15.16
N GLY A 679 31.63 -0.61 -15.95
CA GLY A 679 32.20 0.73 -15.69
C GLY A 679 31.14 1.81 -15.87
N GLY A 680 30.67 2.00 -17.10
CA GLY A 680 29.58 2.93 -17.39
C GLY A 680 30.01 3.99 -18.40
N SER A 681 29.96 5.27 -18.03
CA SER A 681 30.43 6.36 -18.88
C SER A 681 31.64 7.03 -18.24
N GLY A 682 32.73 7.21 -18.99
CA GLY A 682 33.97 7.77 -18.45
C GLY A 682 35.16 6.88 -18.75
N ALA A 683 36.31 7.15 -18.14
CA ALA A 683 37.51 6.33 -18.34
C ALA A 683 37.74 5.42 -17.13
N ASP A 684 37.22 4.20 -17.21
CA ASP A 684 37.08 3.31 -16.06
C ASP A 684 38.26 2.34 -15.90
N ILE A 685 38.45 1.85 -14.66
CA ILE A 685 39.41 0.81 -14.32
C ILE A 685 38.68 -0.36 -13.67
N LEU A 686 38.64 -1.51 -14.35
CA LEU A 686 37.96 -2.72 -13.87
C LEU A 686 38.97 -3.85 -13.63
N THR A 687 38.90 -4.48 -12.46
CA THR A 687 39.69 -5.66 -12.08
C THR A 687 38.76 -6.78 -11.61
N GLY A 688 38.70 -7.91 -12.34
CA GLY A 688 37.86 -9.07 -12.00
C GLY A 688 38.34 -9.74 -10.72
N GLY A 689 39.51 -10.39 -10.77
CA GLY A 689 40.16 -10.97 -9.60
C GLY A 689 40.32 -12.46 -9.73
N SER A 690 39.79 -13.24 -8.79
CA SER A 690 39.75 -14.70 -8.91
C SER A 690 38.35 -15.12 -9.31
N GLY A 691 38.21 -15.84 -10.42
CA GLY A 691 36.87 -16.08 -10.93
C GLY A 691 36.78 -16.37 -12.40
N ALA A 692 35.56 -16.48 -12.91
CA ALA A 692 35.33 -16.46 -14.36
C ALA A 692 34.50 -15.23 -14.65
N ASP A 693 35.15 -14.08 -14.66
CA ASP A 693 34.47 -12.80 -14.46
C ASP A 693 33.94 -12.22 -15.78
N ILE A 694 32.97 -11.33 -15.69
CA ILE A 694 32.39 -10.61 -16.82
C ILE A 694 32.66 -9.12 -16.63
N LEU A 695 33.44 -8.53 -17.55
CA LEU A 695 33.83 -7.12 -17.48
C LEU A 695 33.28 -6.37 -18.70
N THR A 696 32.58 -5.27 -18.46
CA THR A 696 32.10 -4.33 -19.49
C THR A 696 32.61 -2.93 -19.15
N GLY A 697 33.54 -2.39 -19.95
CA GLY A 697 34.04 -1.02 -19.72
C GLY A 697 32.92 0.01 -19.83
N GLY A 698 32.18 -0.02 -20.94
CA GLY A 698 31.11 0.94 -21.20
C GLY A 698 31.58 1.95 -22.23
N ALA A 699 31.22 3.21 -22.11
CA ALA A 699 31.59 4.27 -23.03
C ALA A 699 32.77 5.07 -22.49
N GLY A 700 33.91 5.03 -23.18
CA GLY A 700 35.03 5.93 -22.89
C GLY A 700 36.34 5.32 -23.29
N ASN A 701 37.35 5.33 -22.43
CA ASN A 701 38.61 4.64 -22.73
C ASN A 701 39.03 3.86 -21.49
N ASP A 702 38.63 2.59 -21.45
CA ASP A 702 38.63 1.83 -20.22
C ASP A 702 39.85 0.93 -20.12
N THR A 703 40.22 0.58 -18.89
CA THR A 703 41.28 -0.37 -18.59
C THR A 703 40.72 -1.54 -17.81
N MET A 704 40.70 -2.72 -18.42
CA MET A 704 40.15 -3.94 -17.83
C MET A 704 41.23 -4.99 -17.55
N SER A 705 41.10 -5.77 -16.48
CA SER A 705 41.95 -6.91 -16.14
C SER A 705 41.12 -8.00 -15.49
N GLY A 706 40.98 -9.17 -16.12
CA GLY A 706 40.29 -10.31 -15.50
C GLY A 706 41.10 -10.98 -14.39
N GLU A 707 42.43 -10.83 -14.44
CA GLU A 707 43.39 -11.50 -13.55
C GLU A 707 43.37 -13.04 -13.66
N SER A 708 42.69 -13.75 -12.78
CA SER A 708 42.82 -15.20 -12.67
C SER A 708 41.50 -15.93 -12.92
N GLY A 709 41.46 -16.62 -14.06
CA GLY A 709 40.48 -17.64 -14.35
C GLY A 709 40.10 -17.63 -15.82
N SER A 710 38.82 -17.59 -16.16
CA SER A 710 38.38 -17.61 -17.57
C SER A 710 37.37 -16.51 -17.81
N ASP A 711 37.90 -15.34 -18.12
CA ASP A 711 37.16 -14.08 -18.04
C ASP A 711 36.57 -13.70 -19.40
N THR A 712 35.49 -12.93 -19.38
CA THR A 712 34.79 -12.44 -20.57
C THR A 712 34.76 -10.92 -20.57
N PHE A 713 35.34 -10.30 -21.59
CA PHE A 713 35.30 -8.86 -21.82
C PHE A 713 34.22 -8.53 -22.85
N ILE A 714 33.16 -7.83 -22.45
CA ILE A 714 32.02 -7.48 -23.29
C ILE A 714 32.17 -6.06 -23.83
N PHE A 715 31.93 -5.88 -25.12
CA PHE A 715 31.99 -4.57 -25.77
C PHE A 715 30.60 -4.16 -26.29
N ALA A 716 30.09 -3.03 -25.78
CA ALA A 716 28.85 -2.41 -26.22
C ALA A 716 29.02 -1.69 -27.58
N SER A 717 27.94 -1.21 -28.18
CA SER A 717 27.99 -0.60 -29.53
C SER A 717 28.82 0.69 -29.64
N VAL A 718 29.12 1.32 -28.51
CA VAL A 718 30.04 2.46 -28.37
C VAL A 718 30.88 2.15 -27.14
N PHE A 719 32.19 2.06 -27.32
CA PHE A 719 33.11 1.71 -26.24
C PHE A 719 34.43 2.48 -26.26
N GLY A 720 34.74 3.18 -27.36
CA GLY A 720 35.97 3.98 -27.47
C GLY A 720 37.25 3.14 -27.52
N SER A 721 38.31 3.56 -26.84
CA SER A 721 39.66 2.97 -26.98
C SER A 721 40.11 2.21 -25.73
N ASP A 722 39.61 1.00 -25.60
CA ASP A 722 39.79 0.19 -24.40
C ASP A 722 41.05 -0.65 -24.41
N ARG A 723 41.54 -0.94 -23.21
CA ARG A 723 42.75 -1.69 -22.96
C ARG A 723 42.48 -2.86 -22.02
N ILE A 724 42.78 -4.07 -22.48
CA ILE A 724 42.78 -5.27 -21.63
C ILE A 724 44.21 -5.58 -21.19
N ASN A 725 44.44 -5.59 -19.88
CA ASN A 725 45.67 -6.05 -19.25
C ASN A 725 45.56 -7.53 -18.90
N GLY A 726 46.61 -8.30 -19.21
CA GLY A 726 46.71 -9.69 -18.74
C GLY A 726 45.95 -10.76 -19.53
N PHE A 727 45.40 -10.43 -20.71
CA PHE A 727 44.58 -11.36 -21.52
C PHE A 727 45.18 -12.79 -21.62
N GLY A 728 44.46 -13.74 -21.05
CA GLY A 728 44.77 -15.16 -20.96
C GLY A 728 44.50 -15.88 -22.28
N ASN A 729 45.57 -16.22 -23.00
CA ASN A 729 45.47 -16.97 -24.25
C ASN A 729 44.71 -18.30 -24.05
N ASN A 730 43.63 -18.54 -24.82
CA ASN A 730 42.73 -19.70 -24.72
C ASN A 730 41.95 -19.84 -23.38
N ALA A 731 42.09 -18.90 -22.44
CA ALA A 731 41.32 -18.88 -21.20
C ALA A 731 40.21 -17.81 -21.28
N ASP A 732 40.58 -16.62 -21.73
CA ASP A 732 39.68 -15.47 -21.75
C ASP A 732 38.90 -15.39 -23.07
N LYS A 733 37.86 -14.55 -23.07
CA LYS A 733 36.94 -14.34 -24.19
C LYS A 733 36.68 -12.85 -24.39
N ILE A 734 36.52 -12.45 -25.65
CA ILE A 734 36.05 -11.13 -26.06
C ILE A 734 34.66 -11.32 -26.67
N ASP A 735 33.63 -10.76 -26.06
CA ASP A 735 32.26 -10.83 -26.56
C ASP A 735 31.95 -9.61 -27.44
N LEU A 736 31.59 -9.89 -28.70
CA LEU A 736 31.23 -8.92 -29.72
C LEU A 736 29.81 -9.13 -30.27
N THR A 737 28.97 -9.89 -29.56
CA THR A 737 27.58 -10.24 -29.95
C THR A 737 26.71 -9.01 -30.19
N ALA A 738 27.00 -7.88 -29.51
CA ALA A 738 26.33 -6.60 -29.71
C ALA A 738 26.50 -6.02 -31.14
N PHE A 739 27.54 -6.40 -31.87
CA PHE A 739 27.83 -5.87 -33.21
C PHE A 739 27.30 -6.75 -34.33
N ALA A 740 27.46 -8.07 -34.23
CA ALA A 740 27.07 -9.00 -35.26
C ALA A 740 27.09 -10.45 -34.76
N THR A 741 26.17 -11.26 -35.29
CA THR A 741 26.15 -12.73 -35.08
C THR A 741 27.27 -13.49 -35.81
N SER A 742 28.10 -12.79 -36.59
CA SER A 742 29.35 -13.28 -37.18
C SER A 742 30.15 -12.12 -37.79
N PHE A 743 31.49 -12.21 -37.80
CA PHE A 743 32.37 -11.25 -38.46
C PHE A 743 32.96 -11.78 -39.76
N GLY A 744 32.96 -10.93 -40.81
CA GLY A 744 33.63 -11.23 -42.08
C GLY A 744 35.16 -11.11 -42.00
N SER A 745 35.68 -10.15 -41.23
CA SER A 745 37.10 -10.02 -40.88
C SER A 745 37.28 -9.04 -39.72
N LEU A 746 38.03 -9.43 -38.69
CA LEU A 746 38.63 -8.51 -37.70
C LEU A 746 40.06 -8.14 -38.14
N THR A 747 40.49 -6.91 -37.89
CA THR A 747 41.87 -6.48 -38.15
C THR A 747 42.67 -6.54 -36.85
N VAL A 748 43.59 -7.50 -36.77
CA VAL A 748 44.48 -7.70 -35.61
C VAL A 748 45.90 -7.27 -35.99
N THR A 749 46.45 -6.27 -35.31
CA THR A 749 47.74 -5.65 -35.64
C THR A 749 48.67 -5.64 -34.43
N GLN A 750 49.91 -6.11 -34.60
CA GLN A 750 50.95 -5.94 -33.57
C GLN A 750 51.42 -4.48 -33.52
N ASN A 751 51.36 -3.86 -32.34
CA ASN A 751 51.82 -2.51 -32.08
C ASN A 751 52.77 -2.47 -30.88
N GLY A 752 54.08 -2.55 -31.14
CA GLY A 752 55.08 -2.68 -30.08
C GLY A 752 54.86 -3.97 -29.29
N ALA A 753 54.70 -3.85 -27.96
CA ALA A 753 54.39 -4.98 -27.08
C ALA A 753 52.90 -5.35 -27.07
N ASN A 754 52.02 -4.52 -27.61
CA ASN A 754 50.57 -4.70 -27.55
C ASN A 754 50.02 -5.25 -28.87
N THR A 755 48.80 -5.76 -28.83
CA THR A 755 48.01 -6.15 -30.00
C THR A 755 46.75 -5.31 -30.09
N ASP A 756 46.54 -4.65 -31.22
CA ASP A 756 45.37 -3.79 -31.45
C ASP A 756 44.37 -4.54 -32.34
N ILE A 757 43.10 -4.58 -31.93
CA ILE A 757 41.98 -5.20 -32.65
C ILE A 757 41.01 -4.10 -33.08
N SER A 758 40.68 -4.07 -34.37
CA SER A 758 39.76 -3.08 -34.96
C SER A 758 38.85 -3.69 -36.03
N SER A 759 37.70 -3.06 -36.27
CA SER A 759 36.73 -3.46 -37.28
C SER A 759 36.03 -2.22 -37.85
N SER A 760 35.57 -2.29 -39.10
CA SER A 760 34.71 -1.24 -39.65
C SER A 760 33.37 -1.12 -38.92
N LEU A 761 32.94 -2.18 -38.21
CA LEU A 761 31.74 -2.16 -37.36
C LEU A 761 31.96 -1.38 -36.05
N PHE A 762 33.20 -1.26 -35.59
CA PHE A 762 33.55 -0.48 -34.39
C PHE A 762 33.68 1.02 -34.69
N GLY A 763 33.65 1.43 -35.96
CA GLY A 763 33.86 2.82 -36.33
C GLY A 763 35.27 3.31 -35.98
N THR A 764 35.35 4.19 -34.98
CA THR A 764 36.62 4.74 -34.45
C THR A 764 37.16 3.97 -33.25
N ASP A 765 36.39 3.03 -32.71
CA ASP A 765 36.66 2.37 -31.45
C ASP A 765 37.67 1.21 -31.65
N THR A 766 38.49 0.95 -30.65
CA THR A 766 39.62 0.01 -30.74
C THR A 766 39.83 -0.77 -29.44
N ILE A 767 40.15 -2.05 -29.54
CA ILE A 767 40.49 -2.90 -28.39
C ILE A 767 42.00 -3.14 -28.39
N THR A 768 42.69 -2.87 -27.28
CA THR A 768 44.13 -3.08 -27.13
C THR A 768 44.42 -4.18 -26.11
N LEU A 769 45.02 -5.28 -26.54
CA LEU A 769 45.55 -6.32 -25.65
C LEU A 769 46.99 -5.98 -25.24
N ALA A 770 47.17 -5.66 -23.97
CA ALA A 770 48.45 -5.27 -23.39
C ALA A 770 49.45 -6.42 -23.35
N ASN A 771 50.70 -6.19 -23.78
CA ASN A 771 51.77 -7.19 -23.70
C ASN A 771 51.41 -8.55 -24.35
N PHE A 772 50.46 -8.56 -25.28
CA PHE A 772 49.96 -9.74 -25.96
C PHE A 772 50.49 -9.79 -27.39
N THR A 773 50.84 -10.98 -27.87
CA THR A 773 51.38 -11.17 -29.23
C THR A 773 50.26 -11.48 -30.20
N ALA A 774 50.17 -10.73 -31.32
CA ALA A 774 49.05 -10.80 -32.26
C ALA A 774 48.85 -12.18 -32.89
N THR A 775 49.90 -12.99 -33.02
CA THR A 775 49.81 -14.36 -33.56
C THR A 775 49.12 -15.36 -32.64
N ASN A 776 48.88 -14.97 -31.38
CA ASN A 776 48.18 -15.80 -30.40
C ASN A 776 46.69 -15.50 -30.34
N VAL A 777 46.19 -14.49 -31.07
CA VAL A 777 44.76 -14.22 -31.20
C VAL A 777 44.17 -15.17 -32.24
N ASP A 778 43.18 -15.96 -31.87
CA ASP A 778 42.44 -16.84 -32.79
C ASP A 778 40.92 -16.77 -32.61
N ALA A 779 40.18 -17.51 -33.44
CA ALA A 779 38.71 -17.44 -33.47
C ALA A 779 38.04 -17.94 -32.18
N THR A 780 38.74 -18.72 -31.35
CA THR A 780 38.22 -19.23 -30.09
C THR A 780 38.27 -18.19 -28.98
N ASP A 781 39.01 -17.09 -29.16
CA ASP A 781 39.06 -15.97 -28.21
C ASP A 781 37.81 -15.08 -28.29
N PHE A 782 36.90 -15.32 -29.23
CA PHE A 782 35.74 -14.46 -29.48
C PHE A 782 34.39 -15.17 -29.33
N ILE A 783 33.38 -14.41 -28.86
CA ILE A 783 31.96 -14.78 -28.85
C ILE A 783 31.24 -13.85 -29.85
N PHE A 784 30.35 -14.43 -30.67
CA PHE A 784 29.61 -13.73 -31.74
C PHE A 784 28.12 -14.09 -31.71
#